data_AF-A0AAV9HDD1-F1
#
_entry.id   AF-A0AAV9HDD1-F1
#
_cell.length_a   1.000
_cell.length_b   1.000
_cell.length_c   1.000
_cell.angle_alpha   90.00
_cell.angle_beta   90.00
_cell.angle_gamma   90.00
#
_symmetry.space_group_name_H-M   'P 1'
#
loop_
_entity.id
_entity.type
_entity.pdbx_description
1 polymer ?
#
loop_
_entity_poly.entity_id
_entity_poly.type
_entity_poly.pdbx_seq_one_letter_code
_entity_poly.pdbx_strand_id
1 'polypeptide(L)'
;MSNPTGIVLSSIAVQEPTPNIRNSKGIVHTTTASQKVWSGEPGSEIVDGDGSFFPASNGTNRVRLALQFTATEQIWELVKNDNIQLIGTDSKGDTVITEQKLTTDPSGSGTVLLSFGPSYALSNGLPWGFAGDVTWRWEIPGHDSFVQVTRLELYSLCDTLPAFFHGVVSVQFLRKMVLPARLKPDQTWTDYVVNAAFSNFGYKYEITSGNPKFTNGYKGWTFDLRRWVQGVGRNNLINCYDQAAIVQVALGLSAERPKTQWMYMVPYGYIHDTQLVGYPETKCNNPIADSPNDLFLKDNNDPKRKPFGNHAFLLVNDKVVDACAGPHIGTETLDEYIASAIQSRDQTTLYDSKKSKVSKPGTPDDATAYRGVTGLDLCDIREPARDHPSSPNSRTAMAAAGTNMDPDVSNYAAPLKSFQDVIDKVTKTPSLDVFVSSLGVEMTWDIPNAVSSTSNPDTEITIYVCENSDRAVHMFENTLHESNAPYAERLEKPSGADATAVYGETLSQLMLASKTVSTTTHTSGSCCFVSWVRGNVTVVMTGVAESAADLFTKCMGQDIDHAIKAKSALPENPPDLEVVSITMEDDSIKNGDSVTVDSGETFTLTVKLGFNSDHCSFTDTVVNIDGWGKEKAALNPIVLRRDTQSTQEWVFEMTCPSGAVGTGEHPLEFAFAERETSRVHTVKLGVTVTNPQ
;
A
#
# COMPACT_ATOMS: atom_id res chain seq x y z
N MET A 1 -21.07 -5.18 39.83
CA MET A 1 -20.64 -3.86 39.35
C MET A 1 -21.36 -2.85 40.19
N SER A 2 -20.66 -2.01 40.95
CA SER A 2 -21.27 -0.90 41.67
C SER A 2 -21.98 0.00 40.67
N ASN A 3 -23.24 0.38 40.93
CA ASN A 3 -23.94 1.36 40.10
C ASN A 3 -23.05 2.60 39.95
N PRO A 4 -22.87 3.14 38.73
CA PRO A 4 -22.05 4.32 38.54
C PRO A 4 -22.65 5.47 39.35
N THR A 5 -21.92 5.90 40.37
CA THR A 5 -22.25 7.09 41.16
C THR A 5 -21.76 8.31 40.37
N GLY A 6 -22.51 8.75 39.35
CA GLY A 6 -22.09 9.92 38.56
C GLY A 6 -22.85 10.19 37.27
N ILE A 7 -22.30 11.12 36.49
CA ILE A 7 -22.69 11.38 35.09
C ILE A 7 -22.03 10.34 34.18
N VAL A 8 -22.81 9.78 33.27
CA VAL A 8 -22.33 8.82 32.26
C VAL A 8 -22.76 9.31 30.87
N LEU A 9 -21.78 9.56 30.00
CA LEU A 9 -22.05 9.84 28.59
C LEU A 9 -22.53 8.55 27.91
N SER A 10 -23.70 8.61 27.28
CA SER A 10 -24.35 7.47 26.62
C SER A 10 -24.16 7.49 25.11
N SER A 11 -24.13 8.67 24.47
CA SER A 11 -23.80 8.77 23.05
C SER A 11 -23.30 10.16 22.63
N ILE A 12 -22.60 10.23 21.50
CA ILE A 12 -22.21 11.47 20.83
C ILE A 12 -22.75 11.41 19.40
N ALA A 13 -23.41 12.48 18.95
CA ALA A 13 -23.87 12.61 17.57
C ALA A 13 -23.42 13.94 16.97
N VAL A 14 -23.01 13.93 15.70
CA VAL A 14 -22.80 15.14 14.89
C VAL A 14 -24.14 15.65 14.41
N GLN A 15 -24.41 16.93 14.63
CA GLN A 15 -25.62 17.61 14.17
C GLN A 15 -25.43 18.05 12.71
N GLU A 16 -26.44 17.79 11.89
CA GLU A 16 -26.53 18.24 10.49
C GLU A 16 -25.23 17.96 9.70
N PRO A 17 -24.80 16.69 9.59
CA PRO A 17 -23.54 16.37 8.92
C PRO A 17 -23.61 16.72 7.43
N THR A 18 -22.63 17.50 6.96
CA THR A 18 -22.43 17.92 5.57
C THR A 18 -20.93 18.09 5.29
N PRO A 19 -20.40 17.65 4.14
CA PRO A 19 -20.96 16.70 3.16
C PRO A 19 -20.97 15.24 3.66
N ASN A 20 -21.46 14.30 2.83
CA ASN A 20 -21.44 12.87 3.17
C ASN A 20 -20.02 12.31 3.06
N ILE A 21 -19.60 11.53 4.05
CA ILE A 21 -18.32 10.80 4.02
C ILE A 21 -18.59 9.32 3.79
N ARG A 22 -17.90 8.75 2.80
CA ARG A 22 -17.81 7.31 2.57
C ARG A 22 -16.77 6.76 3.54
N ASN A 23 -17.18 5.89 4.45
CA ASN A 23 -16.24 5.23 5.36
C ASN A 23 -15.34 4.23 4.60
N SER A 24 -14.37 3.62 5.28
CA SER A 24 -13.40 2.72 4.64
C SER A 24 -14.00 1.41 4.12
N LYS A 25 -15.24 1.09 4.53
CA LYS A 25 -16.05 -0.03 4.00
C LYS A 25 -16.92 0.35 2.80
N GLY A 26 -16.78 1.56 2.27
CA GLY A 26 -17.60 2.03 1.16
C GLY A 26 -19.01 2.48 1.56
N ILE A 27 -19.37 2.47 2.86
CA ILE A 27 -20.71 2.85 3.32
C ILE A 27 -20.81 4.38 3.39
N VAL A 28 -21.87 4.93 2.80
CA VAL A 28 -22.21 6.35 2.84
C VAL A 28 -23.45 6.54 3.69
N HIS A 29 -23.37 7.40 4.71
CA HIS A 29 -24.54 7.85 5.45
C HIS A 29 -25.07 9.12 4.80
N THR A 30 -26.28 9.06 4.24
CA THR A 30 -26.89 10.18 3.51
C THR A 30 -27.93 10.94 4.34
N THR A 31 -28.07 10.62 5.63
CA THR A 31 -29.11 11.21 6.48
C THR A 31 -28.71 12.62 6.89
N THR A 32 -29.61 13.58 6.71
CA THR A 32 -29.48 14.94 7.28
C THR A 32 -29.74 14.98 8.79
N ALA A 33 -30.27 13.89 9.36
CA ALA A 33 -30.45 13.72 10.79
C ALA A 33 -29.10 13.61 11.53
N SER A 34 -29.11 13.85 12.84
CA SER A 34 -27.91 13.74 13.67
C SER A 34 -27.27 12.36 13.54
N GLN A 35 -26.00 12.31 13.16
CA GLN A 35 -25.26 11.07 12.94
C GLN A 35 -24.52 10.68 14.22
N LYS A 36 -24.87 9.53 14.81
CA LYS A 36 -24.19 9.02 16.01
C LYS A 36 -22.75 8.64 15.66
N VAL A 37 -21.78 9.32 16.27
CA VAL A 37 -20.32 9.11 16.07
C VAL A 37 -19.65 8.43 17.27
N TRP A 38 -20.38 8.23 18.37
CA TRP A 38 -19.97 7.41 19.51
C TRP A 38 -21.17 6.87 20.31
N SER A 39 -21.06 5.67 20.89
CA SER A 39 -22.07 5.04 21.76
C SER A 39 -21.41 4.33 22.94
N GLY A 40 -22.00 4.46 24.14
CA GLY A 40 -21.54 3.79 25.36
C GLY A 40 -22.10 2.37 25.56
N GLU A 41 -22.98 1.90 24.68
CA GLU A 41 -23.59 0.56 24.78
C GLU A 41 -22.60 -0.55 24.39
N PRO A 42 -22.32 -1.54 25.27
CA PRO A 42 -21.47 -2.68 24.94
C PRO A 42 -22.07 -3.52 23.81
N GLY A 43 -21.28 -3.88 22.80
CA GLY A 43 -21.69 -4.81 21.74
C GLY A 43 -22.49 -4.17 20.59
N SER A 44 -22.66 -2.85 20.56
CA SER A 44 -22.99 -2.18 19.31
C SER A 44 -21.78 -2.37 18.38
N GLU A 45 -21.85 -3.29 17.43
CA GLU A 45 -20.82 -3.53 16.40
C GLU A 45 -20.63 -2.25 15.60
N ILE A 46 -19.67 -1.46 16.04
CA ILE A 46 -19.20 -0.32 15.28
C ILE A 46 -17.80 -0.59 14.84
N VAL A 47 -17.71 -0.76 13.54
CA VAL A 47 -16.47 -1.08 12.87
C VAL A 47 -16.38 -0.15 11.67
N ASP A 48 -15.53 0.87 11.79
CA ASP A 48 -14.21 0.78 11.14
C ASP A 48 -13.09 1.61 11.83
N GLY A 49 -12.10 0.93 12.43
CA GLY A 49 -10.77 1.49 12.75
C GLY A 49 -10.48 1.98 14.18
N ASP A 50 -11.17 1.45 15.18
CA ASP A 50 -10.91 1.59 16.63
C ASP A 50 -11.17 2.96 17.25
N GLY A 51 -12.43 3.40 17.20
CA GLY A 51 -13.00 4.16 18.32
C GLY A 51 -13.91 5.31 17.95
N SER A 52 -13.89 5.77 16.70
CA SER A 52 -14.81 6.77 16.17
C SER A 52 -15.69 6.18 15.10
N PHE A 53 -16.98 6.31 15.31
CA PHE A 53 -17.95 5.35 14.80
C PHE A 53 -18.24 5.59 13.33
N PHE A 54 -18.23 6.86 12.94
CA PHE A 54 -18.36 7.29 11.56
C PHE A 54 -17.61 8.61 11.40
N PRO A 55 -16.70 8.71 10.42
CA PRO A 55 -16.18 10.02 10.03
C PRO A 55 -17.36 10.87 9.60
N ALA A 56 -17.50 12.04 10.20
CA ALA A 56 -18.55 12.99 9.89
C ALA A 56 -17.93 14.33 9.58
N SER A 57 -18.52 15.05 8.64
CA SER A 57 -18.17 16.44 8.36
C SER A 57 -19.31 17.38 8.69
N ASN A 58 -18.97 18.61 9.03
CA ASN A 58 -19.90 19.73 9.05
C ASN A 58 -19.23 20.89 8.30
N GLY A 59 -19.96 21.63 7.46
CA GLY A 59 -19.35 22.66 6.62
C GLY A 59 -18.95 23.96 7.33
N THR A 60 -19.14 24.01 8.64
CA THR A 60 -18.73 25.12 9.48
C THR A 60 -17.35 24.90 10.09
N ASN A 61 -16.68 25.97 10.53
CA ASN A 61 -15.38 25.91 11.22
C ASN A 61 -15.37 24.99 12.46
N ARG A 62 -16.54 24.64 12.99
CA ARG A 62 -16.71 23.85 14.20
C ARG A 62 -17.80 22.82 14.01
N VAL A 63 -17.51 21.57 14.34
CA VAL A 63 -18.50 20.50 14.27
C VAL A 63 -19.47 20.62 15.44
N ARG A 64 -20.76 20.75 15.16
CA ARG A 64 -21.79 20.74 16.20
C ARG A 64 -22.01 19.32 16.70
N LEU A 65 -21.79 19.08 17.98
CA LEU A 65 -22.02 17.79 18.64
C LEU A 65 -23.23 17.87 19.58
N ALA A 66 -23.97 16.77 19.67
CA ALA A 66 -24.94 16.51 20.72
C ALA A 66 -24.47 15.33 21.56
N LEU A 67 -24.23 15.60 22.84
CA LEU A 67 -23.75 14.63 23.82
C LEU A 67 -24.91 14.23 24.70
N GLN A 68 -25.36 12.99 24.56
CA GLN A 68 -26.38 12.42 25.43
C GLN A 68 -25.73 11.83 26.66
N PHE A 69 -26.29 12.12 27.84
CA PHE A 69 -25.79 11.60 29.10
C PHE A 69 -26.95 11.24 30.04
N THR A 70 -26.66 10.38 31.00
CA THR A 70 -27.51 10.09 32.15
C THR A 70 -26.79 10.48 33.42
N ALA A 71 -27.53 10.85 34.46
CA ALA A 71 -26.97 11.10 35.78
C ALA A 71 -27.79 10.41 36.86
N THR A 72 -27.16 10.13 38.00
CA THR A 72 -27.90 9.70 39.18
C THR A 72 -28.85 10.80 39.66
N GLU A 73 -29.94 10.44 40.34
CA GLU A 73 -30.94 11.40 40.83
C GLU A 73 -30.32 12.55 41.65
N GLN A 74 -29.33 12.25 42.50
CA GLN A 74 -28.60 13.25 43.29
C GLN A 74 -27.83 14.25 42.42
N ILE A 75 -27.12 13.76 41.40
CA ILE A 75 -26.36 14.62 40.48
C ILE A 75 -27.31 15.37 39.54
N TRP A 76 -28.44 14.76 39.18
CA TRP A 76 -29.43 15.31 38.28
C TRP A 76 -30.04 16.62 38.80
N GLU A 77 -30.33 16.72 40.10
CA GLU A 77 -30.80 17.96 40.71
C GLU A 77 -29.76 19.09 40.66
N LEU A 78 -28.46 18.77 40.61
CA LEU A 78 -27.39 19.75 40.41
C LEU A 78 -27.30 20.18 38.94
N VAL A 79 -27.47 19.22 38.01
CA VAL A 79 -27.49 19.46 36.56
C VAL A 79 -28.57 20.45 36.16
N LYS A 80 -29.78 20.35 36.73
CA LYS A 80 -30.91 21.24 36.42
C LYS A 80 -30.70 22.70 36.82
N ASN A 81 -29.82 22.97 37.78
CA ASN A 81 -29.61 24.32 38.32
C ASN A 81 -28.49 25.09 37.58
N ASP A 82 -28.16 24.69 36.35
CA ASP A 82 -27.29 25.39 35.37
C ASP A 82 -25.83 25.67 35.80
N ASN A 83 -25.33 25.02 36.85
CA ASN A 83 -23.95 25.23 37.33
C ASN A 83 -22.94 24.21 36.78
N ILE A 84 -23.21 23.57 35.64
CA ILE A 84 -22.33 22.53 35.10
C ILE A 84 -21.50 23.05 33.93
N GLN A 85 -20.20 22.81 34.02
CA GLN A 85 -19.28 23.04 32.92
C GLN A 85 -18.82 21.69 32.36
N LEU A 86 -19.02 21.47 31.06
CA LEU A 86 -18.40 20.39 30.34
C LEU A 86 -17.14 20.91 29.66
N ILE A 87 -16.01 20.28 29.97
CA ILE A 87 -14.72 20.54 29.34
C ILE A 87 -14.34 19.32 28.52
N GLY A 88 -13.88 19.55 27.30
CA GLY A 88 -13.38 18.52 26.40
C GLY A 88 -11.96 18.90 26.05
N THR A 89 -11.02 17.99 26.32
CA THR A 89 -9.62 18.15 25.93
C THR A 89 -9.18 17.00 25.06
N ASP A 90 -8.33 17.27 24.07
CA ASP A 90 -7.68 16.21 23.30
C ASP A 90 -6.57 15.52 24.12
N SER A 91 -5.86 14.57 23.49
CA SER A 91 -4.76 13.83 24.11
C SER A 91 -3.54 14.69 24.46
N LYS A 92 -3.45 15.93 23.95
CA LYS A 92 -2.41 16.90 24.31
C LYS A 92 -2.85 17.85 25.43
N GLY A 93 -4.11 17.78 25.83
CA GLY A 93 -4.70 18.66 26.83
C GLY A 93 -5.24 19.97 26.25
N ASP A 94 -5.27 20.12 24.92
CA ASP A 94 -5.84 21.31 24.28
C ASP A 94 -7.36 21.27 24.39
N THR A 95 -7.97 22.38 24.80
CA THR A 95 -9.43 22.51 24.84
C THR A 95 -10.00 22.44 23.42
N VAL A 96 -10.96 21.54 23.20
CA VAL A 96 -11.63 21.31 21.91
C VAL A 96 -13.10 21.76 21.89
N ILE A 97 -13.62 22.26 23.02
CA ILE A 97 -14.99 22.79 23.17
C ILE A 97 -14.95 24.30 23.32
N THR A 98 -15.86 24.98 22.64
CA THR A 98 -15.90 26.45 22.65
C THR A 98 -17.24 27.05 23.07
N GLU A 99 -18.32 26.29 22.92
CA GLU A 99 -19.69 26.71 23.25
C GLU A 99 -20.47 25.49 23.74
N GLN A 100 -21.33 25.66 24.75
CA GLN A 100 -22.19 24.60 25.26
C GLN A 100 -23.59 25.13 25.56
N LYS A 101 -24.61 24.32 25.26
CA LYS A 101 -26.01 24.54 25.65
C LYS A 101 -26.57 23.23 26.19
N LEU A 102 -26.92 23.23 27.47
CA LEU A 102 -27.53 22.09 28.12
C LEU A 102 -29.05 22.08 27.90
N THR A 103 -29.60 20.90 27.60
CA THR A 103 -31.04 20.63 27.59
C THR A 103 -31.29 19.38 28.43
N THR A 104 -32.26 19.43 29.35
CA THR A 104 -32.53 18.34 30.31
C THR A 104 -33.96 17.80 30.13
N ASP A 105 -34.14 16.48 30.30
CA ASP A 105 -35.44 15.82 30.34
C ASP A 105 -35.77 15.37 31.78
N PRO A 106 -37.00 15.58 32.30
CA PRO A 106 -37.49 14.97 33.54
C PRO A 106 -37.08 13.52 33.81
N SER A 107 -36.83 12.70 32.78
CA SER A 107 -36.42 11.29 32.89
C SER A 107 -35.02 11.02 33.49
N GLY A 108 -34.23 12.05 33.82
CA GLY A 108 -32.86 11.86 34.33
C GLY A 108 -31.81 11.76 33.22
N SER A 109 -32.20 12.11 31.99
CA SER A 109 -31.33 12.16 30.82
C SER A 109 -31.20 13.58 30.29
N GLY A 110 -30.01 13.92 29.81
CA GLY A 110 -29.71 15.25 29.28
C GLY A 110 -29.00 15.18 27.94
N THR A 111 -29.08 16.28 27.19
CA THR A 111 -28.30 16.51 25.98
C THR A 111 -27.52 17.80 26.12
N VAL A 112 -26.21 17.75 25.94
CA VAL A 112 -25.36 18.93 25.77
C VAL A 112 -25.11 19.14 24.28
N LEU A 113 -25.60 20.26 23.74
CA LEU A 113 -25.22 20.72 22.42
C LEU A 113 -23.94 21.53 22.55
N LEU A 114 -22.91 21.21 21.77
CA LEU A 114 -21.64 21.92 21.83
C LEU A 114 -21.01 22.13 20.45
N SER A 115 -20.15 23.14 20.37
CA SER A 115 -19.32 23.42 19.19
C SER A 115 -17.92 22.84 19.42
N PHE A 116 -17.55 21.84 18.62
CA PHE A 116 -16.25 21.15 18.65
C PHE A 116 -15.31 21.71 17.59
N GLY A 117 -14.10 22.07 17.99
CA GLY A 117 -13.05 22.48 17.07
C GLY A 117 -11.68 22.44 17.76
N PRO A 118 -10.68 21.73 17.24
CA PRO A 118 -9.35 21.75 17.80
C PRO A 118 -8.71 23.14 17.72
N SER A 119 -7.61 23.36 18.46
CA SER A 119 -6.88 24.65 18.49
C SER A 119 -6.41 25.13 17.11
N TYR A 120 -6.18 24.21 16.18
CA TYR A 120 -5.81 24.46 14.79
C TYR A 120 -6.99 24.57 13.82
N ALA A 121 -8.24 24.47 14.29
CA ALA A 121 -9.43 24.75 13.50
C ALA A 121 -9.58 26.28 13.35
N LEU A 122 -9.05 26.79 12.25
CA LEU A 122 -9.08 28.21 11.93
C LEU A 122 -10.50 28.69 11.61
N SER A 123 -10.81 29.95 11.92
CA SER A 123 -12.14 30.54 11.73
C SER A 123 -12.46 30.95 10.29
N ASN A 124 -11.60 30.64 9.33
CA ASN A 124 -11.67 31.07 7.93
C ASN A 124 -12.28 30.01 6.99
N GLY A 125 -12.82 28.90 7.51
CA GLY A 125 -13.48 27.87 6.70
C GLY A 125 -12.51 26.90 6.04
N LEU A 126 -11.25 26.85 6.50
CA LEU A 126 -10.27 25.92 5.97
C LEU A 126 -10.53 24.49 6.48
N PRO A 127 -10.34 23.47 5.61
CA PRO A 127 -10.54 22.09 6.00
C PRO A 127 -9.63 21.68 7.16
N TRP A 128 -10.18 20.92 8.09
CA TRP A 128 -9.42 20.31 9.17
C TRP A 128 -9.97 18.92 9.52
N GLY A 129 -9.11 18.09 10.11
CA GLY A 129 -9.48 16.78 10.62
C GLY A 129 -9.01 16.60 12.06
N PHE A 130 -9.80 15.89 12.85
CA PHE A 130 -9.48 15.43 14.18
C PHE A 130 -9.66 13.92 14.21
N ALA A 131 -8.69 13.18 14.76
CA ALA A 131 -8.83 11.76 15.05
C ALA A 131 -8.05 11.44 16.33
N GLY A 132 -8.74 10.97 17.36
CA GLY A 132 -8.11 10.64 18.63
C GLY A 132 -9.08 10.67 19.81
N ASP A 133 -8.49 10.54 21.00
CA ASP A 133 -9.22 10.53 22.25
C ASP A 133 -9.58 11.95 22.69
N VAL A 134 -10.79 12.10 23.21
CA VAL A 134 -11.32 13.28 23.85
C VAL A 134 -11.68 12.93 25.28
N THR A 135 -11.06 13.64 26.21
CA THR A 135 -11.35 13.55 27.64
C THR A 135 -12.42 14.57 27.99
N TRP A 136 -13.60 14.08 28.37
CA TRP A 136 -14.73 14.85 28.84
C TRP A 136 -14.67 14.95 30.35
N ARG A 137 -14.58 16.18 30.87
CA ARG A 137 -14.59 16.49 32.30
C ARG A 137 -15.83 17.31 32.63
N TRP A 138 -16.66 16.77 33.50
CA TRP A 138 -17.80 17.48 34.07
C TRP A 138 -17.40 18.13 35.38
N GLU A 139 -17.44 19.45 35.43
CA GLU A 139 -17.19 20.23 36.65
C GLU A 139 -18.52 20.67 37.25
N ILE A 140 -18.78 20.21 38.47
CA ILE A 140 -19.96 20.54 39.26
C ILE A 140 -19.47 21.16 40.58
N PRO A 141 -19.84 22.41 40.91
CA PRO A 141 -19.39 23.06 42.13
C PRO A 141 -19.65 22.23 43.39
N GLY A 142 -18.61 21.96 44.17
CA GLY A 142 -18.70 21.19 45.40
C GLY A 142 -18.64 19.66 45.23
N HIS A 143 -18.39 19.17 44.01
CA HIS A 143 -18.24 17.73 43.72
C HIS A 143 -16.95 17.44 42.94
N ASP A 144 -16.48 16.19 43.05
CA ASP A 144 -15.38 15.70 42.23
C ASP A 144 -15.76 15.71 40.74
N SER A 145 -14.77 15.97 39.88
CA SER A 145 -15.00 15.98 38.44
C SER A 145 -15.27 14.57 37.92
N PHE A 146 -16.28 14.43 37.06
CA PHE A 146 -16.53 13.18 36.34
C PHE A 146 -15.75 13.18 35.04
N VAL A 147 -14.91 12.17 34.83
CA VAL A 147 -14.04 12.07 33.66
C VAL A 147 -14.41 10.86 32.83
N GLN A 148 -14.62 11.06 31.53
CA GLN A 148 -14.86 9.99 30.57
C GLN A 148 -14.05 10.26 29.30
N VAL A 149 -13.49 9.20 28.71
CA VAL A 149 -12.73 9.30 27.46
C VAL A 149 -13.55 8.68 26.33
N THR A 150 -13.66 9.38 25.21
CA THR A 150 -14.22 8.82 23.97
C THR A 150 -13.26 9.06 22.82
N ARG A 151 -13.21 8.15 21.87
CA ARG A 151 -12.46 8.35 20.64
C ARG A 151 -13.36 8.91 19.54
N LEU A 152 -12.90 9.95 18.83
CA LEU A 152 -13.64 10.63 17.78
C LEU A 152 -12.77 10.81 16.53
N GLU A 153 -13.42 10.81 15.36
CA GLU A 153 -12.85 11.14 14.05
C GLU A 153 -13.84 12.06 13.35
N LEU A 154 -13.46 13.32 13.24
CA LEU A 154 -14.31 14.41 12.78
C LEU A 154 -13.56 15.20 11.72
N TYR A 155 -14.30 15.69 10.74
CA TYR A 155 -13.78 16.54 9.69
C TYR A 155 -14.60 17.83 9.62
N SER A 156 -14.00 18.90 9.14
CA SER A 156 -14.70 20.09 8.67
C SER A 156 -14.27 20.31 7.23
N LEU A 157 -15.24 20.39 6.32
CA LEU A 157 -15.05 20.52 4.88
C LEU A 157 -15.94 21.68 4.39
N CYS A 158 -16.05 21.94 3.10
CA CYS A 158 -17.06 22.87 2.60
C CYS A 158 -18.46 22.23 2.53
N ASP A 159 -19.51 23.01 2.77
CA ASP A 159 -20.91 22.52 2.73
C ASP A 159 -21.36 21.99 1.35
N THR A 160 -20.71 22.41 0.27
CA THR A 160 -21.05 22.00 -1.09
C THR A 160 -19.83 21.50 -1.82
N LEU A 161 -19.69 20.20 -1.97
CA LEU A 161 -18.55 19.68 -2.71
C LEU A 161 -18.64 20.04 -4.20
N PRO A 162 -17.49 20.20 -4.89
CA PRO A 162 -17.46 20.22 -6.34
C PRO A 162 -18.18 19.02 -6.95
N ALA A 163 -18.75 19.22 -8.13
CA ALA A 163 -19.57 18.22 -8.81
C ALA A 163 -18.85 16.88 -8.96
N PHE A 164 -17.53 16.86 -9.18
CA PHE A 164 -16.77 15.61 -9.37
C PHE A 164 -16.73 14.69 -8.13
N PHE A 165 -17.08 15.17 -6.92
CA PHE A 165 -17.26 14.31 -5.74
C PHE A 165 -18.63 13.62 -5.69
N HIS A 166 -19.60 14.02 -6.51
CA HIS A 166 -21.00 13.55 -6.44
C HIS A 166 -21.59 13.61 -5.02
N GLY A 167 -21.19 14.62 -4.23
CA GLY A 167 -21.66 14.82 -2.86
C GLY A 167 -21.07 13.87 -1.81
N VAL A 168 -20.06 13.06 -2.16
CA VAL A 168 -19.44 12.07 -1.27
C VAL A 168 -17.91 12.16 -1.29
N VAL A 169 -17.27 12.17 -0.13
CA VAL A 169 -15.78 12.11 -0.01
C VAL A 169 -15.36 10.80 0.65
N SER A 170 -14.31 10.15 0.13
CA SER A 170 -13.70 9.00 0.79
C SER A 170 -12.98 9.40 2.07
N VAL A 171 -13.27 8.73 3.19
CA VAL A 171 -12.52 8.91 4.44
C VAL A 171 -11.04 8.59 4.26
N GLN A 172 -10.70 7.64 3.40
CA GLN A 172 -9.30 7.29 3.16
C GLN A 172 -8.54 8.48 2.54
N PHE A 173 -9.18 9.21 1.63
CA PHE A 173 -8.63 10.45 1.09
C PHE A 173 -8.51 11.53 2.18
N LEU A 174 -9.54 11.71 3.01
CA LEU A 174 -9.53 12.68 4.11
C LEU A 174 -8.42 12.38 5.14
N ARG A 175 -8.19 11.11 5.48
CA ARG A 175 -7.12 10.67 6.38
C ARG A 175 -5.72 10.99 5.85
N LYS A 176 -5.55 11.03 4.52
CA LYS A 176 -4.27 11.38 3.88
C LYS A 176 -4.12 12.89 3.68
N MET A 177 -5.18 13.57 3.27
CA MET A 177 -5.11 14.97 2.86
C MET A 177 -5.50 15.93 3.98
N VAL A 178 -6.60 15.71 4.68
CA VAL A 178 -7.18 16.67 5.64
C VAL A 178 -6.74 16.39 7.08
N LEU A 179 -6.69 15.11 7.47
CA LEU A 179 -6.34 14.74 8.84
C LEU A 179 -4.93 15.19 9.27
N PRO A 180 -3.90 15.20 8.40
CA PRO A 180 -2.59 15.74 8.77
C PRO A 180 -2.53 17.28 8.76
N ALA A 181 -3.55 17.96 8.22
CA ALA A 181 -3.56 19.40 8.13
C ALA A 181 -3.62 20.01 9.54
N ARG A 182 -2.53 20.67 9.94
CA ARG A 182 -2.39 21.44 11.18
C ARG A 182 -1.98 22.85 10.79
N LEU A 183 -2.86 23.52 10.03
CA LEU A 183 -2.57 24.80 9.41
C LEU A 183 -2.27 25.87 10.47
N LYS A 184 -1.21 26.64 10.22
CA LYS A 184 -0.92 27.85 10.99
C LYS A 184 -1.82 29.00 10.52
N PRO A 185 -2.05 30.04 11.34
CA PRO A 185 -2.90 31.17 10.96
C PRO A 185 -2.47 31.90 9.67
N ASP A 186 -1.19 31.86 9.32
CA ASP A 186 -0.59 32.46 8.13
C ASP A 186 -0.53 31.51 6.92
N GLN A 187 -0.86 30.22 7.11
CA GLN A 187 -0.82 29.22 6.06
C GLN A 187 -2.18 29.12 5.34
N THR A 188 -2.16 29.18 4.01
CA THR A 188 -3.37 28.97 3.19
C THR A 188 -3.60 27.49 2.92
N TRP A 189 -4.85 27.12 2.59
CA TRP A 189 -5.16 25.75 2.15
C TRP A 189 -4.43 25.38 0.86
N THR A 190 -4.29 26.34 -0.07
CA THR A 190 -3.51 26.13 -1.31
C THR A 190 -2.06 25.78 -1.02
N ASP A 191 -1.40 26.54 -0.15
CA ASP A 191 -0.02 26.27 0.27
C ASP A 191 0.13 24.86 0.86
N TYR A 192 -0.76 24.49 1.78
CA TYR A 192 -0.73 23.14 2.36
C TYR A 192 -0.97 22.04 1.32
N VAL A 193 -1.99 22.16 0.46
CA VAL A 193 -2.32 21.13 -0.53
C VAL A 193 -1.17 20.88 -1.49
N VAL A 194 -0.53 21.95 -1.98
CA VAL A 194 0.59 21.85 -2.92
C VAL A 194 1.78 21.17 -2.27
N ASN A 195 2.16 21.61 -1.06
CA ASN A 195 3.27 20.99 -0.34
C ASN A 195 2.97 19.53 0.05
N ALA A 196 1.72 19.22 0.42
CA ALA A 196 1.32 17.85 0.73
C ALA A 196 1.42 16.96 -0.52
N ALA A 197 0.91 17.43 -1.66
CA ALA A 197 0.98 16.72 -2.94
C ALA A 197 2.44 16.49 -3.40
N PHE A 198 3.31 17.48 -3.17
CA PHE A 198 4.73 17.44 -3.54
C PHE A 198 5.59 16.55 -2.62
N SER A 199 5.37 16.60 -1.28
CA SER A 199 6.31 15.99 -0.31
C SER A 199 5.77 14.78 0.46
N ASN A 200 4.46 14.72 0.75
CA ASN A 200 3.98 13.91 1.88
C ASN A 200 3.48 12.51 1.50
N PHE A 201 3.27 12.23 0.22
CA PHE A 201 2.60 11.01 -0.21
C PHE A 201 3.52 9.90 -0.71
N GLY A 202 4.84 10.12 -0.73
CA GLY A 202 5.81 9.07 -1.10
C GLY A 202 5.63 8.53 -2.51
N TYR A 203 5.17 9.35 -3.45
CA TYR A 203 5.23 9.06 -4.88
C TYR A 203 6.56 9.51 -5.46
N LYS A 204 6.87 9.04 -6.67
CA LYS A 204 8.01 9.47 -7.46
C LYS A 204 7.57 9.96 -8.83
N TYR A 205 8.19 11.03 -9.32
CA TYR A 205 7.97 11.47 -10.68
C TYR A 205 8.34 10.37 -11.70
N GLU A 206 7.47 10.15 -12.69
CA GLU A 206 7.69 9.27 -13.83
C GLU A 206 8.64 9.96 -14.81
N ILE A 207 9.87 9.44 -14.90
CA ILE A 207 10.96 10.03 -15.68
C ILE A 207 11.11 9.44 -17.08
N THR A 208 10.38 8.39 -17.45
CA THR A 208 10.67 7.61 -18.67
C THR A 208 9.77 8.03 -19.83
N SER A 209 8.46 8.07 -19.62
CA SER A 209 7.45 8.24 -20.64
C SER A 209 6.56 9.47 -20.45
N GLY A 210 6.49 10.01 -19.22
CA GLY A 210 5.58 11.08 -18.85
C GLY A 210 4.10 10.69 -18.90
N ASN A 211 3.76 9.40 -18.87
CA ASN A 211 2.36 8.94 -18.94
C ASN A 211 1.64 9.05 -17.58
N PRO A 212 0.37 9.49 -17.54
CA PRO A 212 -0.38 9.53 -16.30
C PRO A 212 -0.69 8.13 -15.80
N LYS A 213 -0.73 7.97 -14.47
CA LYS A 213 -1.12 6.72 -13.83
C LYS A 213 -2.53 6.75 -13.25
N PHE A 214 -3.02 7.93 -12.90
CA PHE A 214 -4.29 8.11 -12.19
C PHE A 214 -5.27 9.02 -12.94
N THR A 215 -4.82 9.82 -13.90
CA THR A 215 -5.71 10.57 -14.80
C THR A 215 -5.89 9.88 -16.14
N ASN A 216 -7.09 10.01 -16.73
CA ASN A 216 -7.34 9.55 -18.09
C ASN A 216 -7.05 10.68 -19.10
N GLY A 217 -5.80 11.09 -19.24
CA GLY A 217 -5.34 12.00 -20.30
C GLY A 217 -5.08 13.46 -19.89
N TYR A 218 -4.57 14.24 -20.84
CA TYR A 218 -3.93 15.55 -20.60
C TYR A 218 -4.87 16.66 -20.09
N LYS A 219 -6.19 16.45 -20.15
CA LYS A 219 -7.21 17.41 -19.67
C LYS A 219 -7.71 17.11 -18.25
N GLY A 220 -7.15 16.11 -17.56
CA GLY A 220 -7.58 15.67 -16.23
C GLY A 220 -8.76 14.68 -16.25
N TRP A 221 -9.88 15.04 -16.88
CA TRP A 221 -11.10 14.23 -17.01
C TRP A 221 -11.47 13.43 -15.74
N THR A 222 -11.35 12.10 -15.78
CA THR A 222 -11.59 11.24 -14.61
C THR A 222 -10.27 10.99 -13.91
N PHE A 223 -10.27 11.21 -12.59
CA PHE A 223 -9.14 10.88 -11.72
C PHE A 223 -9.47 9.67 -10.85
N ASP A 224 -8.62 8.65 -10.92
CA ASP A 224 -8.71 7.44 -10.10
C ASP A 224 -8.18 7.72 -8.68
N LEU A 225 -8.99 8.44 -7.91
CA LEU A 225 -8.67 8.80 -6.53
C LEU A 225 -8.47 7.56 -5.66
N ARG A 226 -9.18 6.46 -5.96
CA ARG A 226 -9.04 5.19 -5.25
C ARG A 226 -7.64 4.62 -5.39
N ARG A 227 -7.17 4.35 -6.62
CA ARG A 227 -5.82 3.84 -6.87
C ARG A 227 -4.76 4.82 -6.42
N TRP A 228 -5.03 6.12 -6.54
CA TRP A 228 -4.15 7.14 -5.97
C TRP A 228 -4.00 6.89 -4.47
N VAL A 229 -5.07 6.96 -3.67
CA VAL A 229 -4.99 6.79 -2.20
C VAL A 229 -4.30 5.47 -1.79
N GLN A 230 -4.52 4.38 -2.52
CA GLN A 230 -3.85 3.08 -2.29
C GLN A 230 -2.35 3.11 -2.59
N GLY A 231 -1.92 3.94 -3.54
CA GLY A 231 -0.50 4.12 -3.92
C GLY A 231 0.32 4.99 -2.97
N VAL A 232 -0.32 5.69 -2.03
CA VAL A 232 0.37 6.56 -1.06
C VAL A 232 1.37 5.74 -0.23
N GLY A 233 2.62 6.19 -0.21
CA GLY A 233 3.73 5.56 0.52
C GLY A 233 4.34 4.34 -0.18
N ARG A 234 3.90 3.99 -1.39
CA ARG A 234 4.38 2.81 -2.13
C ARG A 234 5.41 3.12 -3.21
N ASN A 235 5.95 4.35 -3.27
CA ASN A 235 6.84 4.80 -4.35
C ASN A 235 6.24 4.65 -5.76
N ASN A 236 4.91 4.70 -5.88
CA ASN A 236 4.24 4.66 -7.16
C ASN A 236 4.67 5.86 -8.03
N LEU A 237 4.68 5.65 -9.34
CA LEU A 237 5.03 6.69 -10.29
C LEU A 237 3.83 7.62 -10.56
N ILE A 238 4.10 8.90 -10.74
CA ILE A 238 3.12 9.96 -11.04
C ILE A 238 3.72 10.94 -12.03
N ASN A 239 2.90 11.72 -12.71
CA ASN A 239 3.37 12.82 -13.53
C ASN A 239 2.64 14.14 -13.23
N CYS A 240 2.84 15.13 -14.11
CA CYS A 240 2.23 16.45 -14.00
C CYS A 240 0.69 16.42 -14.02
N TYR A 241 0.06 15.53 -14.81
CA TYR A 241 -1.40 15.42 -14.82
C TYR A 241 -1.92 14.86 -13.50
N ASP A 242 -1.28 13.81 -12.96
CA ASP A 242 -1.69 13.22 -11.68
C ASP A 242 -1.56 14.22 -10.53
N GLN A 243 -0.50 15.03 -10.54
CA GLN A 243 -0.27 16.10 -9.56
C GLN A 243 -1.28 17.25 -9.70
N ALA A 244 -1.53 17.75 -10.91
CA ALA A 244 -2.54 18.77 -11.13
C ALA A 244 -3.94 18.27 -10.71
N ALA A 245 -4.25 17.00 -10.95
CA ALA A 245 -5.52 16.40 -10.57
C ALA A 245 -5.69 16.31 -9.05
N ILE A 246 -4.73 15.74 -8.31
CA ILE A 246 -4.86 15.64 -6.85
C ILE A 246 -4.94 17.01 -6.18
N VAL A 247 -4.18 17.99 -6.67
CA VAL A 247 -4.24 19.36 -6.16
C VAL A 247 -5.64 19.95 -6.41
N GLN A 248 -6.20 19.80 -7.61
CA GLN A 248 -7.55 20.30 -7.91
C GLN A 248 -8.62 19.65 -7.03
N VAL A 249 -8.52 18.34 -6.82
CA VAL A 249 -9.46 17.57 -5.98
C VAL A 249 -9.39 18.03 -4.53
N ALA A 250 -8.19 18.22 -3.99
CA ALA A 250 -7.98 18.64 -2.61
C ALA A 250 -8.37 20.11 -2.36
N LEU A 251 -8.08 21.02 -3.30
CA LEU A 251 -8.55 22.41 -3.24
C LEU A 251 -10.08 22.49 -3.17
N GLY A 252 -10.76 21.55 -3.81
CA GLY A 252 -12.21 21.40 -3.79
C GLY A 252 -12.84 21.15 -2.41
N LEU A 253 -12.05 20.79 -1.40
CA LEU A 253 -12.55 20.54 -0.04
C LEU A 253 -12.76 21.83 0.78
N SER A 254 -12.14 22.95 0.40
CA SER A 254 -12.18 24.21 1.16
C SER A 254 -13.44 25.04 0.87
N ALA A 255 -13.94 25.76 1.89
CA ALA A 255 -15.08 26.66 1.75
C ALA A 255 -14.77 27.88 0.87
N GLU A 256 -13.51 28.31 0.82
CA GLU A 256 -13.07 29.44 -0.03
C GLU A 256 -13.26 29.16 -1.53
N ARG A 257 -13.27 27.87 -1.92
CA ARG A 257 -13.38 27.38 -3.30
C ARG A 257 -12.74 28.31 -4.32
N PRO A 258 -11.40 28.44 -4.26
CA PRO A 258 -10.74 29.32 -5.20
C PRO A 258 -11.05 28.86 -6.62
N LYS A 259 -11.16 29.82 -7.54
CA LYS A 259 -11.43 29.48 -8.95
C LYS A 259 -10.23 28.72 -9.48
N THR A 260 -10.41 27.43 -9.72
CA THR A 260 -9.38 26.57 -10.31
C THR A 260 -9.59 26.47 -11.82
N GLN A 261 -8.53 26.66 -12.59
CA GLN A 261 -8.51 26.41 -14.03
C GLN A 261 -7.35 25.48 -14.33
N TRP A 262 -7.63 24.36 -15.00
CA TRP A 262 -6.59 23.44 -15.44
C TRP A 262 -5.86 24.04 -16.62
N MET A 263 -4.55 24.15 -16.54
CA MET A 263 -3.72 24.63 -17.64
C MET A 263 -2.93 23.49 -18.21
N TYR A 264 -2.98 23.35 -19.53
CA TYR A 264 -2.14 22.44 -20.29
C TYR A 264 -1.34 23.25 -21.30
N MET A 265 -0.01 23.18 -21.20
CA MET A 265 0.89 23.94 -22.06
C MET A 265 1.66 23.03 -22.99
N VAL A 266 1.64 23.33 -24.29
CA VAL A 266 2.41 22.60 -25.31
C VAL A 266 2.85 23.54 -26.46
N PRO A 267 4.15 23.68 -26.72
CA PRO A 267 5.27 23.11 -25.97
C PRO A 267 5.44 23.77 -24.60
N TYR A 268 6.06 23.05 -23.66
CA TYR A 268 6.57 23.65 -22.42
C TYR A 268 8.03 24.09 -22.59
N GLY A 269 8.98 23.16 -22.71
CA GLY A 269 10.36 23.45 -23.10
C GLY A 269 11.42 22.94 -22.13
N TYR A 270 12.61 23.53 -22.21
CA TYR A 270 13.72 23.26 -21.31
C TYR A 270 13.53 24.06 -20.02
N ILE A 271 13.51 23.38 -18.88
CA ILE A 271 13.13 24.00 -17.60
C ILE A 271 14.34 24.60 -16.87
N HIS A 272 14.13 25.58 -16.00
CA HIS A 272 15.16 25.96 -15.03
C HIS A 272 15.40 24.83 -14.02
N ASP A 273 16.49 24.92 -13.26
CA ASP A 273 16.75 23.99 -12.16
C ASP A 273 15.60 24.09 -11.14
N THR A 274 14.86 23.00 -10.97
CA THR A 274 13.74 22.90 -10.02
C THR A 274 13.79 21.58 -9.26
N GLN A 275 12.87 21.32 -8.35
CA GLN A 275 12.69 20.01 -7.74
C GLN A 275 11.48 19.33 -8.37
N LEU A 276 11.59 18.02 -8.60
CA LEU A 276 10.47 17.20 -9.06
C LEU A 276 9.85 16.45 -7.88
N VAL A 277 8.54 16.25 -7.93
CA VAL A 277 7.81 15.45 -6.93
C VAL A 277 8.47 14.09 -6.68
N GLY A 278 8.67 13.74 -5.42
CA GLY A 278 9.37 12.51 -5.01
C GLY A 278 10.89 12.52 -5.18
N TYR A 279 11.46 13.62 -5.67
CA TYR A 279 12.89 13.90 -5.71
C TYR A 279 13.23 15.27 -5.08
N PRO A 280 12.74 15.58 -3.86
CA PRO A 280 12.89 16.92 -3.28
C PRO A 280 14.36 17.28 -3.02
N GLU A 281 15.23 16.31 -2.76
CA GLU A 281 16.66 16.58 -2.51
C GLU A 281 17.48 16.81 -3.78
N THR A 282 16.88 16.62 -4.96
CA THR A 282 17.61 16.60 -6.23
C THR A 282 17.12 17.70 -7.16
N LYS A 283 18.03 18.61 -7.51
CA LYS A 283 17.78 19.58 -8.59
C LYS A 283 17.63 18.87 -9.92
N CYS A 284 16.65 19.31 -10.69
CA CYS A 284 16.29 18.78 -11.98
C CYS A 284 16.11 19.89 -13.00
N ASN A 285 16.79 19.74 -14.13
CA ASN A 285 16.51 20.47 -15.36
C ASN A 285 16.32 19.54 -16.58
N ASN A 286 16.36 18.22 -16.36
CA ASN A 286 16.19 17.14 -17.33
C ASN A 286 15.10 16.17 -16.85
N PRO A 287 13.81 16.52 -16.97
CA PRO A 287 12.72 15.81 -16.32
C PRO A 287 12.42 14.42 -16.92
N ILE A 288 12.96 14.13 -18.12
CA ILE A 288 12.87 12.81 -18.74
C ILE A 288 14.28 12.21 -18.82
N ALA A 289 14.45 11.00 -18.29
CA ALA A 289 15.72 10.28 -18.22
C ALA A 289 15.50 8.77 -18.38
N ASP A 290 16.49 8.06 -18.90
CA ASP A 290 16.42 6.61 -19.10
C ASP A 290 16.73 5.84 -17.80
N SER A 291 17.36 6.51 -16.84
CA SER A 291 17.59 6.01 -15.48
C SER A 291 17.59 7.16 -14.45
N PRO A 292 17.27 6.90 -13.18
CA PRO A 292 17.40 7.91 -12.11
C PRO A 292 18.83 8.42 -11.95
N ASN A 293 19.83 7.60 -12.32
CA ASN A 293 21.25 7.91 -12.23
C ASN A 293 21.76 8.75 -13.41
N ASP A 294 21.00 8.88 -14.50
CA ASP A 294 21.38 9.67 -15.70
C ASP A 294 21.25 11.20 -15.52
N LEU A 295 21.25 11.61 -14.24
CA LEU A 295 21.31 12.96 -13.70
C LEU A 295 20.17 13.86 -14.17
N PHE A 296 19.30 14.13 -13.21
CA PHE A 296 18.29 15.18 -13.24
C PHE A 296 18.87 16.55 -13.64
N LEU A 297 20.15 16.81 -13.36
CA LEU A 297 20.83 18.06 -13.71
C LEU A 297 21.84 17.84 -14.85
N LYS A 298 21.68 18.60 -15.93
CA LYS A 298 22.63 18.66 -17.06
C LYS A 298 23.02 20.10 -17.36
N ASP A 299 24.15 20.28 -18.04
CA ASP A 299 24.49 21.60 -18.58
C ASP A 299 23.36 22.10 -19.50
N ASN A 300 23.11 23.42 -19.48
CA ASN A 300 21.99 24.01 -20.23
C ASN A 300 22.02 23.68 -21.74
N ASN A 301 23.22 23.46 -22.29
CA ASN A 301 23.46 23.15 -23.70
C ASN A 301 23.85 21.68 -23.94
N ASP A 302 23.71 20.79 -22.96
CA ASP A 302 24.00 19.37 -23.15
C ASP A 302 23.00 18.77 -24.17
N PRO A 303 23.46 18.23 -25.31
CA PRO A 303 22.59 17.64 -26.32
C PRO A 303 21.81 16.39 -25.84
N LYS A 304 22.18 15.80 -24.70
CA LYS A 304 21.46 14.68 -24.05
C LYS A 304 20.31 15.16 -23.17
N ARG A 305 20.19 16.46 -22.91
CA ARG A 305 19.10 17.03 -22.14
C ARG A 305 17.78 16.94 -22.91
N LYS A 306 16.77 16.37 -22.27
CA LYS A 306 15.42 16.18 -22.79
C LYS A 306 14.52 17.31 -22.24
N PRO A 307 13.76 18.01 -23.11
CA PRO A 307 12.83 19.04 -22.67
C PRO A 307 11.58 18.42 -22.03
N PHE A 308 10.85 19.21 -21.26
CA PHE A 308 9.44 18.94 -20.96
C PHE A 308 8.61 19.23 -22.21
N GLY A 309 8.10 18.18 -22.86
CA GLY A 309 7.36 18.34 -24.11
C GLY A 309 6.05 19.11 -23.91
N ASN A 310 5.39 18.88 -22.78
CA ASN A 310 4.18 19.55 -22.34
C ASN A 310 4.15 19.56 -20.81
N HIS A 311 3.24 20.34 -20.22
CA HIS A 311 3.06 20.36 -18.77
C HIS A 311 1.60 20.65 -18.39
N ALA A 312 1.16 20.11 -17.26
CA ALA A 312 -0.14 20.41 -16.68
C ALA A 312 0.03 20.94 -15.26
N PHE A 313 -0.69 22.03 -14.98
CA PHE A 313 -0.69 22.75 -13.71
C PHE A 313 -2.04 23.45 -13.53
N LEU A 314 -2.24 24.16 -12.42
CA LEU A 314 -3.48 24.89 -12.16
C LEU A 314 -3.25 26.41 -12.11
N LEU A 315 -4.24 27.18 -12.55
CA LEU A 315 -4.42 28.55 -12.08
C LEU A 315 -5.46 28.56 -10.96
N VAL A 316 -5.10 29.18 -9.84
CA VAL A 316 -5.94 29.34 -8.65
C VAL A 316 -6.05 30.83 -8.39
N ASN A 317 -7.22 31.41 -8.68
CA ASN A 317 -7.41 32.88 -8.66
C ASN A 317 -6.35 33.62 -9.49
N ASP A 318 -6.15 33.17 -10.74
CA ASP A 318 -5.19 33.72 -11.72
C ASP A 318 -3.70 33.60 -11.33
N LYS A 319 -3.39 32.77 -10.32
CA LYS A 319 -2.03 32.47 -9.87
C LYS A 319 -1.66 31.01 -10.10
N VAL A 320 -0.43 30.74 -10.52
CA VAL A 320 0.02 29.38 -10.85
C VAL A 320 0.25 28.56 -9.58
N VAL A 321 -0.32 27.36 -9.61
CA VAL A 321 -0.13 26.31 -8.62
C VAL A 321 0.38 25.06 -9.32
N ASP A 322 1.52 24.53 -8.86
CA ASP A 322 2.19 23.36 -9.42
C ASP A 322 2.89 22.54 -8.33
N ALA A 323 2.45 21.30 -8.16
CA ALA A 323 3.03 20.32 -7.23
C ALA A 323 3.89 19.26 -7.96
N CYS A 324 4.11 19.38 -9.26
CA CYS A 324 4.94 18.48 -10.05
C CYS A 324 6.37 18.99 -10.18
N ALA A 325 6.53 20.23 -10.67
CA ALA A 325 7.81 20.88 -10.91
C ALA A 325 7.89 22.15 -10.08
N GLY A 326 8.08 22.01 -8.77
CA GLY A 326 7.93 23.09 -7.79
C GLY A 326 8.49 22.73 -6.41
N PRO A 327 7.80 23.09 -5.31
CA PRO A 327 6.39 23.52 -5.25
C PRO A 327 6.14 25.00 -5.62
N HIS A 328 5.12 25.26 -6.43
CA HIS A 328 4.59 26.60 -6.70
C HIS A 328 3.21 26.75 -6.05
N ILE A 329 3.09 27.65 -5.09
CA ILE A 329 1.98 27.70 -4.12
C ILE A 329 0.92 28.78 -4.42
N GLY A 330 0.89 29.33 -5.64
CA GLY A 330 -0.10 30.36 -6.02
C GLY A 330 0.34 31.79 -5.76
N THR A 331 1.64 32.08 -5.79
CA THR A 331 2.19 33.45 -5.63
C THR A 331 2.46 34.15 -6.97
N GLU A 332 2.76 33.39 -8.01
CA GLU A 332 3.18 33.87 -9.33
C GLU A 332 2.00 33.95 -10.31
N THR A 333 1.97 34.97 -11.15
CA THR A 333 1.14 35.00 -12.37
C THR A 333 1.64 33.98 -13.40
N LEU A 334 0.85 33.72 -14.45
CA LEU A 334 1.27 32.82 -15.53
C LEU A 334 2.58 33.28 -16.20
N ASP A 335 2.72 34.58 -16.46
CA ASP A 335 3.93 35.16 -17.05
C ASP A 335 5.16 34.98 -16.14
N GLU A 336 5.01 35.29 -14.85
CA GLU A 336 6.08 35.16 -13.85
C GLU A 336 6.53 33.69 -13.72
N TYR A 337 5.56 32.76 -13.65
CA TYR A 337 5.85 31.32 -13.57
C TYR A 337 6.56 30.81 -14.81
N ILE A 338 6.11 31.19 -16.02
CA ILE A 338 6.78 30.77 -17.26
C ILE A 338 8.22 31.30 -17.31
N ALA A 339 8.42 32.57 -16.94
CA ALA A 339 9.74 33.18 -16.92
C ALA A 339 10.67 32.55 -15.87
N SER A 340 10.14 32.07 -14.74
CA SER A 340 10.92 31.41 -13.70
C SER A 340 11.15 29.92 -13.98
N ALA A 341 10.21 29.25 -14.64
CA ALA A 341 10.24 27.80 -14.85
C ALA A 341 10.85 27.37 -16.20
N ILE A 342 10.78 28.20 -17.25
CA ILE A 342 11.19 27.83 -18.61
C ILE A 342 12.37 28.68 -19.09
N GLN A 343 13.41 28.03 -19.59
CA GLN A 343 14.57 28.69 -20.17
C GLN A 343 14.21 29.32 -21.52
N SER A 344 14.64 30.56 -21.71
CA SER A 344 14.61 31.28 -22.99
C SER A 344 15.66 30.77 -23.98
N ARG A 345 15.54 31.20 -25.25
CA ARG A 345 16.52 30.91 -26.31
C ARG A 345 17.91 31.45 -26.01
N ASP A 346 18.02 32.52 -25.24
CA ASP A 346 19.32 33.10 -24.87
C ASP A 346 20.01 32.31 -23.74
N GLN A 347 19.26 31.46 -23.02
CA GLN A 347 19.76 30.65 -21.92
C GLN A 347 20.14 29.21 -22.35
N THR A 348 19.59 28.73 -23.47
CA THR A 348 19.95 27.43 -24.05
C THR A 348 19.89 27.42 -25.58
N THR A 349 20.94 26.89 -26.22
CA THR A 349 21.03 26.70 -27.66
C THR A 349 20.25 25.48 -28.16
N LEU A 350 19.65 24.70 -27.25
CA LEU A 350 19.00 23.43 -27.60
C LEU A 350 17.73 23.63 -28.45
N TYR A 351 17.05 24.78 -28.36
CA TYR A 351 15.91 25.07 -29.22
C TYR A 351 16.24 25.14 -30.71
N ASP A 352 17.49 25.45 -31.07
CA ASP A 352 17.96 25.55 -32.45
C ASP A 352 18.59 24.24 -32.96
N SER A 353 18.69 23.23 -32.09
CA SER A 353 19.17 21.91 -32.46
C SER A 353 18.17 21.20 -33.36
N LYS A 354 18.64 20.70 -34.51
CA LYS A 354 17.84 19.82 -35.39
C LYS A 354 17.37 18.53 -34.72
N LYS A 355 17.96 18.16 -33.57
CA LYS A 355 17.59 16.99 -32.78
C LYS A 355 16.60 17.30 -31.65
N SER A 356 16.29 18.58 -31.42
CA SER A 356 15.37 18.95 -30.34
C SER A 356 13.95 18.48 -30.66
N LYS A 357 13.29 17.90 -29.66
CA LYS A 357 11.86 17.58 -29.72
C LYS A 357 10.96 18.81 -29.57
N VAL A 358 11.53 19.94 -29.13
CA VAL A 358 10.82 21.21 -28.90
C VAL A 358 11.60 22.35 -29.54
N SER A 359 10.98 23.09 -30.46
CA SER A 359 11.65 24.13 -31.26
C SER A 359 11.58 25.55 -30.68
N LYS A 360 10.79 25.79 -29.63
CA LYS A 360 10.68 27.09 -28.94
C LYS A 360 10.34 26.93 -27.46
N PRO A 361 10.70 27.88 -26.58
CA PRO A 361 10.15 27.92 -25.22
C PRO A 361 8.64 28.13 -25.26
N GLY A 362 7.95 27.57 -24.28
CA GLY A 362 6.54 27.81 -24.04
C GLY A 362 6.30 29.27 -23.62
N THR A 363 5.14 29.78 -24.00
CA THR A 363 4.67 31.13 -23.72
C THR A 363 3.26 31.07 -23.13
N PRO A 364 2.74 32.15 -22.54
CA PRO A 364 1.36 32.16 -22.05
C PRO A 364 0.33 31.74 -23.12
N ASP A 365 0.56 32.12 -24.38
CA ASP A 365 -0.29 31.77 -25.52
C ASP A 365 -0.29 30.26 -25.84
N ASP A 366 0.72 29.51 -25.38
CA ASP A 366 0.79 28.06 -25.53
C ASP A 366 0.00 27.32 -24.42
N ALA A 367 -0.50 28.03 -23.41
CA ALA A 367 -1.26 27.47 -22.30
C ALA A 367 -2.77 27.45 -22.61
N THR A 368 -3.33 26.25 -22.76
CA THR A 368 -4.77 26.06 -22.97
C THR A 368 -5.47 25.74 -21.66
N ALA A 369 -6.55 26.48 -21.40
CA ALA A 369 -7.43 26.26 -20.27
C ALA A 369 -8.39 25.08 -20.48
N TYR A 370 -8.52 24.23 -19.47
CA TYR A 370 -9.51 23.16 -19.39
C TYR A 370 -10.23 23.17 -18.04
N ARG A 371 -11.29 22.35 -17.94
CA ARG A 371 -12.00 22.12 -16.67
C ARG A 371 -11.18 21.29 -15.67
N GLY A 372 -10.26 20.46 -16.16
CA GLY A 372 -9.50 19.53 -15.32
C GLY A 372 -10.33 18.31 -14.93
N VAL A 373 -10.26 17.93 -13.65
CA VAL A 373 -11.02 16.82 -13.07
C VAL A 373 -12.51 17.12 -13.13
N THR A 374 -13.25 16.29 -13.87
CA THR A 374 -14.71 16.35 -14.02
C THR A 374 -15.41 15.17 -13.36
N GLY A 375 -14.67 14.12 -12.97
CA GLY A 375 -15.20 12.97 -12.26
C GLY A 375 -14.12 12.27 -11.46
N LEU A 376 -14.53 11.56 -10.42
CA LEU A 376 -13.67 10.70 -9.63
C LEU A 376 -14.08 9.24 -9.83
N ASP A 377 -13.11 8.36 -10.07
CA ASP A 377 -13.36 6.93 -9.90
C ASP A 377 -13.33 6.61 -8.40
N LEU A 378 -14.52 6.42 -7.85
CA LEU A 378 -14.77 6.11 -6.44
C LEU A 378 -15.32 4.69 -6.26
N CYS A 379 -15.37 3.85 -7.31
CA CYS A 379 -16.13 2.60 -7.30
C CYS A 379 -15.69 1.64 -6.16
N ASP A 380 -16.72 1.03 -5.55
CA ASP A 380 -16.69 0.36 -4.26
C ASP A 380 -15.74 -0.84 -4.18
N ILE A 381 -14.95 -0.89 -3.11
CA ILE A 381 -14.53 -2.16 -2.51
C ILE A 381 -15.63 -2.47 -1.50
N ARG A 382 -16.42 -3.53 -1.73
CA ARG A 382 -16.98 -4.25 -0.58
C ARG A 382 -15.77 -4.77 0.19
N GLU A 383 -15.47 -4.20 1.36
CA GLU A 383 -14.72 -5.00 2.33
C GLU A 383 -15.47 -6.34 2.48
N PRO A 384 -14.76 -7.48 2.64
CA PRO A 384 -15.41 -8.75 2.95
C PRO A 384 -16.46 -8.52 4.03
N ALA A 385 -17.66 -9.05 3.81
CA ALA A 385 -18.67 -9.10 4.86
C ALA A 385 -18.01 -9.67 6.12
N ARG A 386 -17.85 -8.81 7.15
CA ARG A 386 -17.50 -9.29 8.48
C ARG A 386 -18.76 -9.99 9.00
N ASP A 387 -18.73 -11.31 9.05
CA ASP A 387 -19.55 -12.04 9.99
C ASP A 387 -18.80 -12.07 11.34
N HIS A 388 -19.39 -11.40 12.34
CA HIS A 388 -19.15 -11.69 13.75
C HIS A 388 -20.10 -12.83 14.16
N PRO A 389 -19.79 -13.67 15.18
CA PRO A 389 -19.66 -13.15 16.55
C PRO A 389 -18.64 -13.87 17.46
N SER A 390 -18.22 -13.13 18.49
CA SER A 390 -17.81 -13.62 19.83
C SER A 390 -17.17 -15.02 19.94
N SER A 391 -15.83 -15.08 19.89
CA SER A 391 -15.08 -16.22 20.42
C SER A 391 -14.08 -15.77 21.49
N PRO A 392 -14.01 -16.44 22.66
CA PRO A 392 -13.00 -16.21 23.69
C PRO A 392 -11.54 -16.31 23.22
N ASN A 393 -11.29 -16.75 21.98
CA ASN A 393 -9.96 -17.07 21.47
C ASN A 393 -9.13 -15.85 21.02
N SER A 394 -9.71 -14.65 20.88
CA SER A 394 -8.94 -13.46 20.50
C SER A 394 -8.01 -12.96 21.61
N ARG A 395 -8.37 -13.16 22.88
CA ARG A 395 -7.46 -12.90 24.02
C ARG A 395 -6.33 -13.92 24.11
N THR A 396 -6.60 -15.18 23.76
CA THR A 396 -5.60 -16.26 23.74
C THR A 396 -4.58 -16.06 22.62
N ALA A 397 -5.02 -15.59 21.44
CA ALA A 397 -4.14 -15.27 20.32
C ALA A 397 -3.21 -14.08 20.60
N MET A 398 -3.68 -13.05 21.31
CA MET A 398 -2.82 -11.92 21.70
C MET A 398 -1.91 -12.22 22.90
N ALA A 399 -2.27 -13.18 23.76
CA ALA A 399 -1.37 -13.69 24.79
C ALA A 399 -0.23 -14.54 24.19
N ALA A 400 -0.47 -15.22 23.06
CA ALA A 400 0.55 -15.97 22.33
C ALA A 400 1.53 -15.06 21.54
N ALA A 401 1.08 -13.87 21.11
CA ALA A 401 1.92 -12.87 20.44
C ALA A 401 2.91 -12.16 21.38
N GLY A 402 2.82 -12.38 22.70
CA GLY A 402 3.68 -11.76 23.72
C GLY A 402 4.89 -12.61 24.14
N THR A 403 5.11 -13.78 23.55
CA THR A 403 6.26 -14.64 23.87
C THR A 403 7.07 -14.94 22.61
N ASN A 404 8.38 -14.69 22.69
CA ASN A 404 9.40 -14.91 21.65
C ASN A 404 9.38 -16.34 21.06
N MET A 405 8.53 -16.60 20.08
CA MET A 405 8.75 -17.65 19.10
C MET A 405 8.50 -17.09 17.70
N ASP A 406 9.54 -17.19 16.90
CA ASP A 406 9.55 -16.92 15.46
C ASP A 406 8.49 -17.81 14.79
N PRO A 407 7.53 -17.27 14.02
CA PRO A 407 6.62 -18.11 13.26
C PRO A 407 7.39 -18.76 12.12
N ASP A 408 7.59 -20.06 12.23
CA ASP A 408 8.19 -20.94 11.24
C ASP A 408 7.46 -20.85 9.88
N VAL A 409 8.08 -20.19 8.90
CA VAL A 409 7.59 -20.01 7.53
C VAL A 409 7.81 -21.26 6.66
N SER A 410 8.36 -22.35 7.21
CA SER A 410 8.81 -23.52 6.43
C SER A 410 7.71 -24.36 5.76
N ASN A 411 6.42 -24.13 6.05
CA ASN A 411 5.33 -24.96 5.53
C ASN A 411 4.67 -24.50 4.22
N TYR A 412 5.12 -23.42 3.58
CA TYR A 412 4.43 -22.84 2.40
C TYR A 412 5.22 -22.81 1.08
N ALA A 413 6.44 -23.36 1.02
CA ALA A 413 7.29 -23.26 -0.18
C ALA A 413 7.03 -24.34 -1.27
N ALA A 414 6.26 -25.39 -0.98
CA ALA A 414 6.07 -26.53 -1.90
C ALA A 414 5.05 -26.41 -3.07
N PRO A 415 4.24 -25.33 -3.29
CA PRO A 415 3.32 -25.28 -4.44
C PRO A 415 3.84 -24.57 -5.70
N LEU A 416 4.93 -23.78 -5.61
CA LEU A 416 5.24 -22.77 -6.65
C LEU A 416 6.01 -23.31 -7.87
N LYS A 417 6.91 -24.28 -7.65
CA LYS A 417 7.80 -24.80 -8.70
C LYS A 417 7.04 -25.55 -9.80
N SER A 418 6.05 -26.36 -9.45
CA SER A 418 5.24 -27.11 -10.43
C SER A 418 4.34 -26.22 -11.29
N PHE A 419 3.94 -25.05 -10.78
CA PHE A 419 3.19 -24.07 -11.57
C PHE A 419 4.11 -23.35 -12.56
N GLN A 420 5.29 -22.91 -12.11
CA GLN A 420 6.28 -22.30 -12.99
C GLN A 420 6.73 -23.27 -14.10
N ASP A 421 7.00 -24.54 -13.78
CA ASP A 421 7.39 -25.56 -14.76
C ASP A 421 6.30 -25.82 -15.83
N VAL A 422 5.02 -25.65 -15.48
CA VAL A 422 3.92 -25.79 -16.45
C VAL A 422 3.75 -24.51 -17.28
N ILE A 423 3.88 -23.34 -16.66
CA ILE A 423 3.85 -22.05 -17.37
C ILE A 423 5.03 -21.90 -18.34
N ASP A 424 6.23 -22.36 -17.95
CA ASP A 424 7.44 -22.40 -18.79
C ASP A 424 7.33 -23.39 -19.96
N LYS A 425 6.50 -24.44 -19.83
CA LYS A 425 6.19 -25.37 -20.94
C LYS A 425 5.22 -24.78 -21.95
N VAL A 426 4.30 -23.92 -21.51
CA VAL A 426 3.25 -23.34 -22.35
C VAL A 426 3.71 -22.03 -23.00
N THR A 427 4.74 -21.36 -22.46
CA THR A 427 5.14 -20.02 -22.86
C THR A 427 6.66 -19.91 -23.05
N LYS A 428 7.13 -19.17 -24.07
CA LYS A 428 8.57 -19.13 -24.39
C LYS A 428 9.40 -18.23 -23.47
N THR A 429 8.76 -17.30 -22.74
CA THR A 429 9.36 -16.40 -21.73
C THR A 429 8.25 -15.58 -21.06
N PRO A 430 7.59 -16.07 -20.00
CA PRO A 430 6.64 -15.28 -19.23
C PRO A 430 7.40 -14.30 -18.30
N SER A 431 6.88 -13.08 -18.10
CA SER A 431 7.33 -12.25 -16.97
C SER A 431 6.52 -12.61 -15.74
N LEU A 432 7.20 -12.90 -14.63
CA LEU A 432 6.59 -13.19 -13.33
C LEU A 432 6.82 -12.01 -12.39
N ASP A 433 5.74 -11.44 -11.90
CA ASP A 433 5.73 -10.48 -10.79
C ASP A 433 5.20 -11.16 -9.52
N VAL A 434 5.92 -11.02 -8.40
CA VAL A 434 5.52 -11.59 -7.10
C VAL A 434 5.33 -10.47 -6.09
N PHE A 435 4.17 -10.45 -5.45
CA PHE A 435 3.79 -9.50 -4.41
C PHE A 435 3.35 -10.23 -3.14
N VAL A 436 3.93 -9.87 -1.99
CA VAL A 436 3.60 -10.47 -0.69
C VAL A 436 2.89 -9.43 0.17
N SER A 437 1.73 -9.80 0.71
CA SER A 437 0.92 -8.94 1.57
C SER A 437 0.35 -9.70 2.77
N SER A 438 -0.32 -8.98 3.68
CA SER A 438 -1.09 -9.60 4.77
C SER A 438 -2.28 -10.43 4.30
N LEU A 439 -2.63 -10.41 3.00
CA LEU A 439 -3.70 -11.22 2.40
C LEU A 439 -3.18 -12.53 1.79
N GLY A 440 -1.86 -12.68 1.71
CA GLY A 440 -1.21 -13.81 1.05
C GLY A 440 -0.17 -13.37 0.03
N VAL A 441 0.22 -14.31 -0.82
CA VAL A 441 1.14 -14.10 -1.94
C VAL A 441 0.32 -13.97 -3.22
N GLU A 442 0.51 -12.89 -3.95
CA GLU A 442 -0.01 -12.65 -5.28
C GLU A 442 1.13 -12.86 -6.28
N MET A 443 0.85 -13.61 -7.34
CA MET A 443 1.81 -13.88 -8.42
C MET A 443 1.12 -13.66 -9.74
N THR A 444 1.70 -12.83 -10.59
CA THR A 444 1.15 -12.46 -11.88
C THR A 444 2.11 -12.88 -12.97
N TRP A 445 1.61 -13.65 -13.93
CA TRP A 445 2.33 -14.00 -15.16
C TRP A 445 1.69 -13.29 -16.34
N ASP A 446 2.47 -12.48 -17.04
CA ASP A 446 2.09 -12.02 -18.37
C ASP A 446 2.56 -13.04 -19.40
N ILE A 447 1.61 -13.55 -20.18
CA ILE A 447 1.85 -14.53 -21.23
C ILE A 447 1.70 -13.82 -22.58
N PRO A 448 2.83 -13.56 -23.28
CA PRO A 448 2.79 -12.97 -24.59
C PRO A 448 2.01 -13.85 -25.56
N ASN A 449 1.04 -13.27 -26.26
CA ASN A 449 0.19 -14.02 -27.18
C ASN A 449 1.01 -14.49 -28.40
N ALA A 450 1.43 -15.76 -28.42
CA ALA A 450 2.39 -16.28 -29.40
C ALA A 450 1.87 -16.35 -30.86
N VAL A 451 0.58 -16.05 -31.09
CA VAL A 451 -0.12 -16.42 -32.34
C VAL A 451 -0.44 -15.22 -33.27
N SER A 452 -0.21 -13.96 -32.88
CA SER A 452 -0.38 -12.85 -33.84
C SER A 452 0.61 -11.71 -33.65
N SER A 453 1.25 -11.30 -34.76
CA SER A 453 2.14 -10.14 -34.85
C SER A 453 1.43 -8.77 -34.78
N THR A 454 0.23 -8.73 -34.21
CA THR A 454 -0.61 -7.53 -34.08
C THR A 454 -1.00 -7.39 -32.61
N SER A 455 -1.06 -6.15 -32.15
CA SER A 455 -1.20 -5.61 -30.79
C SER A 455 -2.38 -6.11 -29.94
N ASN A 456 -2.61 -7.42 -29.87
CA ASN A 456 -3.56 -8.00 -28.94
C ASN A 456 -2.97 -8.00 -27.53
N PRO A 457 -3.79 -7.77 -26.49
CA PRO A 457 -3.32 -7.81 -25.12
C PRO A 457 -2.82 -9.21 -24.77
N ASP A 458 -1.74 -9.24 -23.98
CA ASP A 458 -1.17 -10.46 -23.42
C ASP A 458 -2.18 -11.13 -22.49
N THR A 459 -2.10 -12.45 -22.36
CA THR A 459 -2.92 -13.18 -21.39
C THR A 459 -2.25 -13.04 -20.03
N GLU A 460 -2.93 -12.43 -19.08
CA GLU A 460 -2.47 -12.32 -17.70
C GLU A 460 -3.06 -13.47 -16.88
N ILE A 461 -2.22 -14.19 -16.14
CA ILE A 461 -2.63 -15.16 -15.11
C ILE A 461 -2.19 -14.64 -13.76
N THR A 462 -3.13 -14.42 -12.85
CA THR A 462 -2.85 -14.03 -11.48
C THR A 462 -3.27 -15.13 -10.51
N ILE A 463 -2.34 -15.60 -9.68
CA ILE A 463 -2.56 -16.59 -8.64
C ILE A 463 -2.40 -15.92 -7.27
N TYR A 464 -3.45 -16.01 -6.46
CA TYR A 464 -3.47 -15.61 -5.08
C TYR A 464 -3.38 -16.85 -4.20
N VAL A 465 -2.29 -16.98 -3.43
CA VAL A 465 -2.13 -17.98 -2.37
C VAL A 465 -2.42 -17.29 -1.05
N CYS A 466 -3.63 -17.50 -0.52
CA CYS A 466 -4.09 -16.90 0.71
C CYS A 466 -3.70 -17.74 1.93
N GLU A 467 -3.80 -17.14 3.12
CA GLU A 467 -3.54 -17.81 4.39
C GLU A 467 -4.45 -19.03 4.61
N ASN A 468 -5.70 -18.96 4.16
CA ASN A 468 -6.70 -20.02 4.30
C ASN A 468 -7.73 -19.99 3.16
N SER A 469 -8.61 -21.00 3.13
CA SER A 469 -9.62 -21.16 2.08
C SER A 469 -10.66 -20.04 2.05
N ASP A 470 -11.05 -19.51 3.20
CA ASP A 470 -12.09 -18.48 3.28
C ASP A 470 -11.60 -17.17 2.65
N ARG A 471 -10.32 -16.84 2.86
CA ARG A 471 -9.66 -15.71 2.21
C ARG A 471 -9.52 -15.88 0.71
N ALA A 472 -9.22 -17.10 0.23
CA ALA A 472 -9.16 -17.38 -1.19
C ALA A 472 -10.54 -17.25 -1.85
N VAL A 473 -11.59 -17.81 -1.24
CA VAL A 473 -12.98 -17.65 -1.72
C VAL A 473 -13.36 -16.18 -1.78
N HIS A 474 -13.00 -15.40 -0.77
CA HIS A 474 -13.24 -13.97 -0.78
C HIS A 474 -12.48 -13.24 -1.91
N MET A 475 -11.24 -13.62 -2.18
CA MET A 475 -10.47 -13.07 -3.30
C MET A 475 -11.12 -13.40 -4.65
N PHE A 476 -11.64 -14.62 -4.80
CA PHE A 476 -12.39 -15.05 -5.98
C PHE A 476 -13.65 -14.22 -6.19
N GLU A 477 -14.44 -14.02 -5.13
CA GLU A 477 -15.65 -13.18 -5.19
C GLU A 477 -15.34 -11.72 -5.54
N ASN A 478 -14.29 -11.14 -4.96
CA ASN A 478 -13.85 -9.78 -5.29
C ASN A 478 -13.45 -9.66 -6.77
N THR A 479 -12.69 -10.63 -7.28
CA THR A 479 -12.26 -10.62 -8.68
C THR A 479 -13.46 -10.72 -9.63
N LEU A 480 -14.48 -11.51 -9.28
CA LEU A 480 -15.73 -11.56 -10.03
C LEU A 480 -16.49 -10.24 -10.03
N HIS A 481 -16.46 -9.53 -8.91
CA HIS A 481 -17.07 -8.22 -8.81
C HIS A 481 -16.36 -7.18 -9.69
N GLU A 482 -15.02 -7.13 -9.63
CA GLU A 482 -14.20 -6.16 -10.36
C GLU A 482 -14.28 -6.35 -11.88
N SER A 483 -14.44 -7.59 -12.35
CA SER A 483 -14.61 -7.88 -13.78
C SER A 483 -15.98 -7.46 -14.35
N ASN A 484 -16.83 -6.81 -13.54
CA ASN A 484 -18.23 -6.50 -13.88
C ASN A 484 -18.95 -7.73 -14.46
N ALA A 485 -18.60 -8.94 -14.00
CA ALA A 485 -19.35 -10.13 -14.35
C ALA A 485 -20.68 -10.04 -13.61
N PRO A 486 -21.83 -9.80 -14.29
CA PRO A 486 -23.09 -9.90 -13.59
C PRO A 486 -23.15 -11.32 -13.01
N TYR A 487 -23.47 -11.45 -11.72
CA TYR A 487 -23.71 -12.73 -11.02
C TYR A 487 -24.69 -13.67 -11.78
N ALA A 488 -25.34 -13.19 -12.84
CA ALA A 488 -26.37 -13.86 -13.61
C ALA A 488 -25.93 -14.44 -14.98
N GLU A 489 -24.72 -14.21 -15.49
CA GLU A 489 -24.28 -14.88 -16.73
C GLU A 489 -23.40 -16.10 -16.41
N ARG A 490 -24.10 -17.17 -16.02
CA ARG A 490 -23.69 -18.58 -15.98
C ARG A 490 -22.52 -18.95 -15.03
N LEU A 491 -22.90 -19.43 -13.83
CA LEU A 491 -22.20 -20.54 -13.17
C LEU A 491 -22.36 -21.79 -14.05
N GLU A 492 -21.54 -21.91 -15.09
CA GLU A 492 -21.44 -23.17 -15.83
C GLU A 492 -20.62 -24.15 -15.00
N LYS A 493 -21.29 -25.14 -14.37
CA LYS A 493 -20.68 -26.47 -14.34
C LYS A 493 -20.42 -26.82 -15.80
N PRO A 494 -19.21 -27.24 -16.21
CA PRO A 494 -18.93 -27.62 -17.58
C PRO A 494 -19.99 -28.63 -18.04
N SER A 495 -20.93 -28.19 -18.88
CA SER A 495 -22.03 -29.05 -19.32
C SER A 495 -21.56 -29.77 -20.58
N GLY A 496 -20.96 -30.93 -20.40
CA GLY A 496 -20.57 -31.83 -21.47
C GLY A 496 -20.15 -33.18 -20.88
N ALA A 497 -20.55 -34.27 -21.54
CA ALA A 497 -20.18 -35.63 -21.17
C ALA A 497 -18.65 -35.85 -21.08
N ASP A 498 -17.85 -34.94 -21.66
CA ASP A 498 -16.39 -34.96 -21.60
C ASP A 498 -15.82 -34.51 -20.24
N ALA A 499 -16.54 -33.69 -19.45
CA ALA A 499 -16.05 -33.26 -18.13
C ALA A 499 -16.10 -34.40 -17.10
N THR A 500 -17.12 -35.26 -17.16
CA THR A 500 -17.23 -36.43 -16.28
C THR A 500 -16.22 -37.51 -16.65
N ALA A 501 -15.87 -37.63 -17.94
CA ALA A 501 -14.86 -38.58 -18.42
C ALA A 501 -13.42 -38.17 -18.05
N VAL A 502 -13.15 -36.87 -17.91
CA VAL A 502 -11.80 -36.36 -17.60
C VAL A 502 -11.59 -36.09 -16.10
N TYR A 503 -12.63 -35.81 -15.29
CA TYR A 503 -12.42 -35.18 -13.97
C TYR A 503 -12.88 -35.93 -12.70
N GLY A 504 -13.61 -37.06 -12.75
CA GLY A 504 -13.97 -37.85 -11.54
C GLY A 504 -14.78 -37.09 -10.47
N GLU A 505 -15.26 -37.79 -9.43
CA GLU A 505 -16.30 -37.31 -8.50
C GLU A 505 -15.92 -36.16 -7.53
N THR A 506 -14.71 -35.58 -7.60
CA THR A 506 -14.18 -34.62 -6.61
C THR A 506 -14.37 -33.13 -6.95
N LEU A 507 -15.47 -32.79 -7.63
CA LEU A 507 -15.81 -31.40 -8.00
C LEU A 507 -16.55 -30.61 -6.91
N SER A 508 -16.66 -31.11 -5.68
CA SER A 508 -17.42 -30.45 -4.59
C SER A 508 -16.78 -29.16 -4.04
N GLN A 509 -15.59 -28.75 -4.50
CA GLN A 509 -14.85 -27.59 -3.97
C GLN A 509 -14.35 -26.59 -5.03
N LEU A 510 -14.71 -26.76 -6.31
CA LEU A 510 -14.28 -25.84 -7.37
C LEU A 510 -15.43 -24.90 -7.75
N MET A 511 -15.26 -23.60 -7.52
CA MET A 511 -16.14 -22.58 -8.09
C MET A 511 -15.45 -21.99 -9.32
N LEU A 512 -16.08 -22.09 -10.49
CA LEU A 512 -15.60 -21.54 -11.75
C LEU A 512 -16.57 -20.47 -12.21
N ALA A 513 -16.05 -19.33 -12.62
CA ALA A 513 -16.83 -18.30 -13.28
C ALA A 513 -16.06 -17.75 -14.47
N SER A 514 -16.80 -17.50 -15.55
CA SER A 514 -16.20 -17.20 -16.84
C SER A 514 -17.08 -16.21 -17.60
N LYS A 515 -16.46 -15.24 -18.30
CA LYS A 515 -17.19 -14.24 -19.09
C LYS A 515 -16.49 -14.02 -20.42
N THR A 516 -17.27 -13.95 -21.49
CA THR A 516 -16.78 -13.56 -22.82
C THR A 516 -17.42 -12.22 -23.19
N VAL A 517 -16.63 -11.15 -23.26
CA VAL A 517 -17.12 -9.82 -23.63
C VAL A 517 -17.07 -9.68 -25.14
N SER A 518 -18.20 -9.92 -25.81
CA SER A 518 -18.34 -9.73 -27.25
C SER A 518 -18.32 -8.23 -27.58
N THR A 519 -17.24 -7.76 -28.21
CA THR A 519 -17.21 -6.44 -28.82
C THR A 519 -17.93 -6.51 -30.17
N THR A 520 -19.02 -5.76 -30.32
CA THR A 520 -19.97 -5.82 -31.45
C THR A 520 -19.45 -5.35 -32.81
N THR A 521 -18.14 -5.34 -33.05
CA THR A 521 -17.57 -4.95 -34.34
C THR A 521 -16.48 -5.94 -34.76
N HIS A 522 -16.75 -6.65 -35.86
CA HIS A 522 -15.88 -7.62 -36.52
C HIS A 522 -14.39 -7.26 -36.50
N THR A 523 -13.60 -7.93 -35.65
CA THR A 523 -12.24 -8.45 -35.91
C THR A 523 -11.77 -9.25 -34.69
N SER A 524 -11.33 -10.49 -34.95
CA SER A 524 -10.79 -11.55 -34.07
C SER A 524 -10.57 -11.28 -32.57
N GLY A 525 -11.36 -11.96 -31.73
CA GLY A 525 -11.10 -12.21 -30.30
C GLY A 525 -12.00 -11.41 -29.36
N SER A 526 -12.62 -12.08 -28.38
CA SER A 526 -13.32 -11.43 -27.27
C SER A 526 -12.40 -11.35 -26.05
N CYS A 527 -12.48 -10.27 -25.26
CA CYS A 527 -11.84 -10.27 -23.95
C CYS A 527 -12.56 -11.30 -23.07
N CYS A 528 -11.81 -12.28 -22.62
CA CYS A 528 -12.26 -13.37 -21.79
C CYS A 528 -11.69 -13.22 -20.39
N PHE A 529 -12.52 -13.51 -19.41
CA PHE A 529 -12.17 -13.58 -18.00
C PHE A 529 -12.54 -14.97 -17.49
N VAL A 530 -11.62 -15.63 -16.79
CA VAL A 530 -11.86 -16.89 -16.09
C VAL A 530 -11.28 -16.77 -14.69
N SER A 531 -12.06 -17.15 -13.68
CA SER A 531 -11.53 -17.26 -12.33
C SER A 531 -12.02 -18.54 -11.69
N TRP A 532 -11.22 -19.11 -10.80
CA TRP A 532 -11.64 -20.19 -9.93
C TRP A 532 -10.89 -20.18 -8.60
N VAL A 533 -11.44 -20.89 -7.61
CA VAL A 533 -10.84 -21.07 -6.29
C VAL A 533 -10.80 -22.55 -5.92
N ARG A 534 -9.71 -22.99 -5.28
CA ARG A 534 -9.56 -24.32 -4.69
C ARG A 534 -8.66 -24.26 -3.46
N GLY A 535 -9.18 -24.70 -2.32
CA GLY A 535 -8.45 -24.58 -1.05
C GLY A 535 -8.15 -23.12 -0.74
N ASN A 536 -6.92 -22.80 -0.38
CA ASN A 536 -6.43 -21.44 -0.12
C ASN A 536 -5.87 -20.74 -1.36
N VAL A 537 -6.17 -21.22 -2.57
CA VAL A 537 -5.66 -20.64 -3.82
C VAL A 537 -6.79 -20.16 -4.70
N THR A 538 -6.68 -18.91 -5.17
CA THR A 538 -7.55 -18.32 -6.19
C THR A 538 -6.73 -18.01 -7.43
N VAL A 539 -7.25 -18.40 -8.58
CA VAL A 539 -6.62 -18.11 -9.87
C VAL A 539 -7.56 -17.24 -10.70
N VAL A 540 -6.97 -16.27 -11.38
CA VAL A 540 -7.61 -15.31 -12.26
C VAL A 540 -6.87 -15.33 -13.58
N MET A 541 -7.60 -15.38 -14.68
CA MET A 541 -7.06 -15.33 -16.02
C MET A 541 -7.83 -14.28 -16.81
N THR A 542 -7.10 -13.37 -17.44
CA THR A 542 -7.66 -12.41 -18.39
C THR A 542 -6.87 -12.44 -19.68
N GLY A 543 -7.56 -12.49 -20.82
CA GLY A 543 -6.89 -12.51 -22.11
C GLY A 543 -7.89 -12.50 -23.26
N VAL A 544 -7.40 -12.40 -24.49
CA VAL A 544 -8.25 -12.44 -25.68
C VAL A 544 -8.34 -13.86 -26.22
N ALA A 545 -9.56 -14.43 -26.25
CA ALA A 545 -9.84 -15.78 -26.74
C ALA A 545 -11.18 -15.83 -27.51
N GLU A 546 -11.48 -16.97 -28.14
CA GLU A 546 -12.77 -17.15 -28.81
C GLU A 546 -13.92 -17.31 -27.80
N SER A 547 -13.61 -17.84 -26.63
CA SER A 547 -14.50 -17.95 -25.48
C SER A 547 -13.70 -18.10 -24.20
N ALA A 548 -14.34 -17.92 -23.05
CA ALA A 548 -13.70 -18.17 -21.77
C ALA A 548 -13.31 -19.65 -21.57
N ALA A 549 -14.06 -20.58 -22.18
CA ALA A 549 -13.69 -22.01 -22.22
C ALA A 549 -12.45 -22.26 -23.10
N ASP A 550 -12.29 -21.51 -24.19
CA ASP A 550 -11.10 -21.53 -25.04
C ASP A 550 -9.89 -20.92 -24.32
N LEU A 551 -10.07 -19.79 -23.62
CA LEU A 551 -9.02 -19.22 -22.75
C LEU A 551 -8.59 -20.23 -21.68
N PHE A 552 -9.56 -20.83 -20.98
CA PHE A 552 -9.30 -21.85 -19.97
C PHE A 552 -8.59 -23.05 -20.58
N THR A 553 -9.05 -23.60 -21.71
CA THR A 553 -8.44 -24.78 -22.34
C THR A 553 -7.03 -24.51 -22.87
N LYS A 554 -6.78 -23.31 -23.42
CA LYS A 554 -5.47 -22.87 -23.90
C LYS A 554 -4.44 -22.73 -22.78
N CYS A 555 -4.86 -22.25 -21.61
CA CYS A 555 -3.97 -22.03 -20.47
C CYS A 555 -3.88 -23.26 -19.55
N MET A 556 -4.98 -24.00 -19.36
CA MET A 556 -5.13 -25.14 -18.45
C MET A 556 -5.09 -26.48 -19.19
N GLY A 557 -4.12 -26.68 -20.11
CA GLY A 557 -3.86 -28.02 -20.66
C GLY A 557 -3.79 -29.08 -19.55
N GLN A 558 -3.88 -30.37 -19.90
CA GLN A 558 -4.01 -31.51 -18.97
C GLN A 558 -3.00 -31.54 -17.78
N ASP A 559 -1.93 -30.75 -17.82
CA ASP A 559 -0.81 -30.74 -16.88
C ASP A 559 -1.05 -29.89 -15.61
N ILE A 560 -1.78 -28.77 -15.66
CA ILE A 560 -1.98 -27.92 -14.45
C ILE A 560 -2.88 -28.63 -13.42
N ASP A 561 -3.98 -29.24 -13.86
CA ASP A 561 -4.90 -29.95 -12.95
C ASP A 561 -4.27 -31.25 -12.39
N HIS A 562 -3.39 -31.92 -13.16
CA HIS A 562 -2.64 -33.09 -12.69
C HIS A 562 -1.68 -32.73 -11.53
N ALA A 563 -1.00 -31.59 -11.64
CA ALA A 563 -0.11 -31.09 -10.59
C ALA A 563 -0.87 -30.79 -9.29
N ILE A 564 -2.10 -30.26 -9.40
CA ILE A 564 -2.96 -29.96 -8.25
C ILE A 564 -3.56 -31.25 -7.64
N LYS A 565 -3.84 -32.30 -8.44
CA LYS A 565 -4.43 -33.56 -7.98
C LYS A 565 -3.45 -34.55 -7.34
N ALA A 566 -2.18 -34.56 -7.73
CA ALA A 566 -1.26 -35.64 -7.38
C ALA A 566 -0.73 -35.66 -5.92
N LYS A 567 -0.96 -34.63 -5.09
CA LYS A 567 -0.30 -34.52 -3.77
C LYS A 567 -1.16 -34.09 -2.59
N SER A 568 -2.50 -34.15 -2.69
CA SER A 568 -3.39 -33.98 -1.54
C SER A 568 -3.39 -35.15 -0.53
N ALA A 569 -2.39 -36.04 -0.60
CA ALA A 569 -2.09 -37.04 0.42
C ALA A 569 -0.62 -36.87 0.86
N LEU A 570 -0.39 -36.27 2.02
CA LEU A 570 0.93 -36.14 2.64
C LEU A 570 1.24 -37.40 3.47
N PRO A 571 2.44 -38.00 3.40
CA PRO A 571 2.87 -39.01 4.37
C PRO A 571 3.37 -38.35 5.67
N GLU A 572 3.07 -39.00 6.80
CA GLU A 572 3.21 -38.43 8.15
C GLU A 572 4.64 -38.15 8.63
N ASN A 573 5.72 -38.56 7.94
CA ASN A 573 7.11 -38.17 8.28
C ASN A 573 8.08 -38.34 7.08
N PRO A 574 8.85 -37.30 6.67
CA PRO A 574 9.98 -37.46 5.74
C PRO A 574 11.27 -37.85 6.48
N PRO A 575 12.24 -38.56 5.83
CA PRO A 575 13.46 -39.04 6.47
C PRO A 575 14.53 -37.94 6.70
N ASP A 576 15.38 -38.14 7.70
CA ASP A 576 16.46 -37.22 8.14
C ASP A 576 17.75 -37.32 7.29
N LEU A 577 18.56 -36.24 7.34
CA LEU A 577 19.83 -36.04 6.62
C LEU A 577 20.99 -35.92 7.64
N GLU A 578 22.15 -36.54 7.39
CA GLU A 578 23.28 -36.63 8.35
C GLU A 578 24.57 -35.96 7.80
N VAL A 579 25.25 -35.15 8.62
CA VAL A 579 26.57 -34.56 8.30
C VAL A 579 27.63 -35.66 8.38
N VAL A 580 28.35 -35.92 7.27
CA VAL A 580 29.24 -37.08 7.19
C VAL A 580 30.63 -36.80 7.75
N SER A 581 31.26 -35.67 7.42
CA SER A 581 32.52 -35.26 8.07
C SER A 581 32.89 -33.78 7.83
N ILE A 582 33.68 -33.22 8.75
CA ILE A 582 34.36 -31.93 8.63
C ILE A 582 35.86 -32.18 8.85
N THR A 583 36.74 -31.61 8.03
CA THR A 583 38.19 -31.76 8.18
C THR A 583 38.90 -30.43 8.00
N MET A 584 39.94 -30.16 8.78
CA MET A 584 40.83 -29.01 8.64
C MET A 584 42.27 -29.50 8.55
N GLU A 585 42.98 -29.17 7.47
CA GLU A 585 44.39 -29.54 7.26
C GLU A 585 44.74 -31.01 7.63
N ASP A 586 43.90 -31.95 7.19
CA ASP A 586 43.98 -33.40 7.38
C ASP A 586 43.52 -33.97 8.74
N ASP A 587 43.10 -33.15 9.71
CA ASP A 587 42.49 -33.63 10.97
C ASP A 587 40.96 -33.63 10.92
N SER A 588 40.33 -34.74 11.36
CA SER A 588 38.87 -34.88 11.39
C SER A 588 38.26 -34.16 12.59
N ILE A 589 37.31 -33.28 12.34
CA ILE A 589 36.63 -32.44 13.32
C ILE A 589 35.11 -32.73 13.24
N LYS A 590 34.39 -32.64 14.36
CA LYS A 590 32.93 -32.84 14.40
C LYS A 590 32.19 -31.51 14.40
N ASN A 591 30.93 -31.52 13.97
CA ASN A 591 30.07 -30.35 14.05
C ASN A 591 29.90 -29.91 15.51
N GLY A 592 30.18 -28.64 15.80
CA GLY A 592 30.20 -28.08 17.15
C GLY A 592 31.56 -28.14 17.87
N ASP A 593 32.59 -28.75 17.29
CA ASP A 593 33.95 -28.70 17.85
C ASP A 593 34.58 -27.32 17.63
N SER A 594 35.63 -27.03 18.41
CA SER A 594 36.41 -25.81 18.30
C SER A 594 37.86 -26.06 17.90
N VAL A 595 38.41 -25.15 17.10
CA VAL A 595 39.77 -25.25 16.56
C VAL A 595 40.55 -23.98 16.84
N THR A 596 41.86 -24.13 17.12
CA THR A 596 42.74 -22.99 17.40
C THR A 596 43.60 -22.68 16.18
N VAL A 597 43.64 -21.41 15.76
CA VAL A 597 44.43 -20.95 14.61
C VAL A 597 45.20 -19.68 14.98
N ASP A 598 46.46 -19.58 14.55
CA ASP A 598 47.27 -18.39 14.83
C ASP A 598 46.90 -17.20 13.94
N SER A 599 46.98 -15.98 14.49
CA SER A 599 46.67 -14.75 13.75
C SER A 599 47.57 -14.59 12.52
N GLY A 600 46.96 -14.33 11.35
CA GLY A 600 47.67 -14.17 10.09
C GLY A 600 47.87 -15.46 9.29
N GLU A 601 47.52 -16.62 9.83
CA GLU A 601 47.55 -17.88 9.08
C GLU A 601 46.32 -18.05 8.20
N THR A 602 46.55 -18.71 7.05
CA THR A 602 45.51 -19.19 6.16
C THR A 602 45.31 -20.67 6.43
N PHE A 603 44.08 -21.07 6.71
CA PHE A 603 43.70 -22.47 6.89
C PHE A 603 42.62 -22.87 5.89
N THR A 604 42.55 -24.18 5.61
CA THR A 604 41.54 -24.74 4.71
C THR A 604 40.57 -25.62 5.48
N LEU A 605 39.28 -25.28 5.40
CA LEU A 605 38.18 -26.08 5.96
C LEU A 605 37.45 -26.82 4.84
N THR A 606 37.38 -28.14 4.97
CA THR A 606 36.64 -29.01 4.05
C THR A 606 35.41 -29.57 4.75
N VAL A 607 34.22 -29.35 4.18
CA VAL A 607 32.95 -29.88 4.67
C VAL A 607 32.40 -30.88 3.67
N LYS A 608 32.16 -32.12 4.11
CA LYS A 608 31.55 -33.19 3.31
C LYS A 608 30.16 -33.52 3.82
N LEU A 609 29.16 -33.31 2.96
CA LEU A 609 27.79 -33.77 3.21
C LEU A 609 27.52 -35.01 2.37
N GLY A 610 26.97 -36.05 3.02
CA GLY A 610 26.55 -37.27 2.34
C GLY A 610 25.05 -37.29 2.11
N PHE A 611 24.66 -37.85 0.98
CA PHE A 611 23.26 -37.96 0.57
C PHE A 611 22.84 -39.43 0.58
N ASN A 612 21.64 -39.67 1.10
CA ASN A 612 20.97 -40.97 0.95
C ASN A 612 20.17 -41.07 -0.37
N SER A 613 20.27 -40.07 -1.28
CA SER A 613 19.62 -40.12 -2.59
C SER A 613 20.44 -39.43 -3.68
N ASP A 614 20.39 -39.98 -4.91
CA ASP A 614 21.20 -39.59 -6.06
C ASP A 614 20.82 -38.24 -6.70
N HIS A 615 19.94 -37.46 -6.08
CA HIS A 615 19.30 -36.30 -6.73
C HIS A 615 19.51 -34.94 -6.04
N CYS A 616 20.10 -34.88 -4.84
CA CYS A 616 20.28 -33.62 -4.14
C CYS A 616 21.41 -32.74 -4.74
N SER A 617 21.13 -31.45 -4.98
CA SER A 617 22.13 -30.42 -5.33
C SER A 617 21.90 -29.14 -4.54
N PHE A 618 22.95 -28.36 -4.25
CA PHE A 618 22.88 -27.09 -3.54
C PHE A 618 23.24 -25.95 -4.50
N THR A 619 22.61 -24.79 -4.36
CA THR A 619 22.88 -23.62 -5.23
C THR A 619 23.66 -22.53 -4.55
N ASP A 620 23.46 -22.34 -3.24
CA ASP A 620 24.00 -21.19 -2.53
C ASP A 620 24.50 -21.61 -1.15
N THR A 621 25.63 -21.02 -0.76
CA THR A 621 26.20 -21.17 0.58
C THR A 621 26.40 -19.80 1.18
N VAL A 622 25.80 -19.57 2.35
CA VAL A 622 25.98 -18.33 3.10
C VAL A 622 26.82 -18.66 4.32
N VAL A 623 27.94 -17.95 4.48
CA VAL A 623 28.81 -18.08 5.64
C VAL A 623 28.58 -16.86 6.52
N ASN A 624 28.14 -17.08 7.75
CA ASN A 624 28.02 -16.02 8.74
C ASN A 624 29.14 -16.18 9.78
N ILE A 625 29.82 -15.07 10.07
CA ILE A 625 30.94 -15.01 11.03
C ILE A 625 30.60 -13.91 12.01
N ASP A 626 30.03 -14.30 13.16
CA ASP A 626 29.71 -13.36 14.21
C ASP A 626 30.92 -13.13 15.13
N GLY A 627 31.23 -11.86 15.39
CA GLY A 627 32.25 -11.46 16.37
C GLY A 627 33.64 -11.12 15.81
N TRP A 628 33.85 -11.13 14.49
CA TRP A 628 35.04 -10.54 13.87
C TRP A 628 34.74 -9.08 13.50
N GLY A 629 35.51 -8.13 14.04
CA GLY A 629 35.27 -6.69 13.88
C GLY A 629 35.19 -6.23 12.42
N LYS A 630 34.77 -4.98 12.18
CA LYS A 630 34.37 -4.39 10.87
C LYS A 630 35.35 -4.54 9.67
N GLU A 631 36.53 -5.10 9.85
CA GLU A 631 37.44 -5.47 8.75
C GLU A 631 37.07 -6.87 8.25
N LYS A 632 36.22 -6.95 7.23
CA LYS A 632 35.81 -8.23 6.61
C LYS A 632 37.04 -9.01 6.14
N ALA A 633 37.26 -10.20 6.69
CA ALA A 633 38.18 -11.18 6.13
C ALA A 633 37.79 -11.43 4.65
N ALA A 634 38.78 -11.39 3.75
CA ALA A 634 38.55 -11.69 2.34
C ALA A 634 38.33 -13.19 2.19
N LEU A 635 37.07 -13.62 2.12
CA LEU A 635 36.71 -14.99 1.78
C LEU A 635 36.65 -15.14 0.27
N ASN A 636 37.57 -15.91 -0.30
CA ASN A 636 37.49 -16.38 -1.68
C ASN A 636 37.10 -17.86 -1.64
N PRO A 637 35.84 -18.25 -1.85
CA PRO A 637 35.49 -19.66 -2.01
C PRO A 637 36.18 -20.19 -3.28
N ILE A 638 37.05 -21.18 -3.15
CA ILE A 638 37.77 -21.78 -4.26
C ILE A 638 37.37 -23.26 -4.38
N VAL A 639 36.66 -23.55 -5.48
CA VAL A 639 36.44 -24.86 -6.12
C VAL A 639 35.42 -25.82 -5.49
N LEU A 640 34.35 -26.09 -6.26
CA LEU A 640 33.46 -27.25 -6.14
C LEU A 640 34.06 -28.43 -6.93
N ARG A 641 34.45 -29.51 -6.26
CA ARG A 641 34.68 -30.81 -6.92
C ARG A 641 33.60 -31.78 -6.48
N ARG A 642 32.78 -32.21 -7.44
CA ARG A 642 31.83 -33.31 -7.27
C ARG A 642 32.61 -34.61 -7.48
N ASP A 643 32.98 -35.27 -6.40
CA ASP A 643 33.59 -36.60 -6.49
C ASP A 643 32.57 -37.68 -6.09
N THR A 644 32.20 -38.49 -7.08
CA THR A 644 31.27 -39.63 -7.00
C THR A 644 29.82 -39.33 -6.58
N GLN A 645 28.91 -40.27 -6.87
CA GLN A 645 27.46 -40.04 -6.95
C GLN A 645 26.75 -39.73 -5.62
N SER A 646 27.39 -39.86 -4.45
CA SER A 646 26.71 -39.81 -3.14
C SER A 646 27.21 -38.76 -2.14
N THR A 647 28.24 -37.95 -2.46
CA THR A 647 28.76 -36.90 -1.55
C THR A 647 29.09 -35.61 -2.27
N GLN A 648 28.86 -34.46 -1.64
CA GLN A 648 29.35 -33.16 -2.11
C GLN A 648 30.34 -32.59 -1.10
N GLU A 649 31.44 -32.06 -1.63
CA GLU A 649 32.56 -31.52 -0.88
C GLU A 649 32.69 -30.02 -1.18
N TRP A 650 32.65 -29.21 -0.11
CA TRP A 650 32.94 -27.78 -0.17
C TRP A 650 34.25 -27.51 0.55
N VAL A 651 35.14 -26.78 -0.11
CA VAL A 651 36.44 -26.39 0.43
C VAL A 651 36.44 -24.86 0.57
N PHE A 652 36.70 -24.39 1.79
CA PHE A 652 36.79 -22.96 2.11
C PHE A 652 38.21 -22.65 2.53
N GLU A 653 38.85 -21.72 1.83
CA GLU A 653 40.14 -21.16 2.23
C GLU A 653 39.89 -19.86 2.99
N MET A 654 40.34 -19.82 4.25
CA MET A 654 40.07 -18.71 5.17
C MET A 654 41.40 -18.15 5.67
N THR A 655 41.58 -16.83 5.59
CA THR A 655 42.77 -16.16 6.15
C THR A 655 42.37 -15.36 7.39
N CYS A 656 43.00 -15.65 8.53
CA CYS A 656 42.80 -14.87 9.74
C CYS A 656 43.46 -13.48 9.57
N PRO A 657 42.73 -12.35 9.80
CA PRO A 657 43.31 -11.01 9.68
C PRO A 657 44.53 -10.85 10.59
N SER A 658 45.61 -10.28 10.04
CA SER A 658 46.80 -9.94 10.81
C SER A 658 46.45 -8.84 11.83
N GLY A 659 46.48 -9.16 13.13
CA GLY A 659 46.20 -8.19 14.20
C GLY A 659 44.84 -8.33 14.88
N ALA A 660 44.13 -9.45 14.71
CA ALA A 660 42.96 -9.77 15.53
C ALA A 660 43.37 -9.96 17.00
N VAL A 661 43.21 -8.93 17.83
CA VAL A 661 43.54 -8.99 19.26
C VAL A 661 42.29 -9.32 20.07
N GLY A 662 42.14 -10.60 20.41
CA GLY A 662 41.10 -11.07 21.32
C GLY A 662 41.13 -12.59 21.47
N THR A 663 41.37 -13.09 22.69
CA THR A 663 41.19 -14.50 23.01
C THR A 663 39.70 -14.77 23.20
N GLY A 664 39.01 -15.09 22.11
CA GLY A 664 37.58 -15.40 22.11
C GLY A 664 37.30 -16.54 21.15
N GLU A 665 36.34 -17.40 21.52
CA GLU A 665 35.78 -18.38 20.60
C GLU A 665 34.82 -17.64 19.67
N HIS A 666 35.08 -17.71 18.37
CA HIS A 666 34.30 -17.08 17.33
C HIS A 666 33.51 -18.16 16.58
N PRO A 667 32.16 -18.18 16.67
CA PRO A 667 31.39 -19.17 15.98
C PRO A 667 31.37 -18.88 14.47
N LEU A 668 31.85 -19.84 13.68
CA LEU A 668 31.63 -19.90 12.26
C LEU A 668 30.37 -20.71 12.00
N GLU A 669 29.41 -20.10 11.30
CA GLU A 669 28.16 -20.74 10.94
C GLU A 669 28.04 -20.81 9.42
N PHE A 670 28.04 -22.03 8.89
CA PHE A 670 27.86 -22.31 7.47
C PHE A 670 26.43 -22.76 7.24
N ALA A 671 25.69 -22.02 6.43
CA ALA A 671 24.34 -22.35 6.01
C ALA A 671 24.35 -22.85 4.56
N PHE A 672 23.96 -24.11 4.36
CA PHE A 672 23.84 -24.75 3.06
C PHE A 672 22.36 -24.86 2.70
N ALA A 673 21.94 -24.19 1.63
CA ALA A 673 20.56 -24.27 1.16
C ALA A 673 20.42 -25.34 0.08
N GLU A 674 19.65 -26.39 0.39
CA GLU A 674 19.38 -27.46 -0.56
C GLU A 674 18.44 -26.96 -1.67
N ARG A 675 18.86 -27.09 -2.94
CA ARG A 675 18.14 -26.53 -4.10
C ARG A 675 16.74 -27.14 -4.29
N GLU A 676 16.57 -28.38 -3.86
CA GLU A 676 15.36 -29.15 -4.16
C GLU A 676 14.30 -29.09 -3.05
N THR A 677 14.71 -28.87 -1.81
CA THR A 677 13.83 -28.87 -0.64
C THR A 677 13.74 -27.51 0.06
N SER A 678 14.59 -26.55 -0.31
CA SER A 678 14.77 -25.27 0.38
C SER A 678 15.11 -25.39 1.88
N ARG A 679 15.54 -26.58 2.33
CA ARG A 679 16.03 -26.78 3.69
C ARG A 679 17.41 -26.12 3.83
N VAL A 680 17.58 -25.37 4.91
CA VAL A 680 18.85 -24.78 5.28
C VAL A 680 19.50 -25.67 6.33
N HIS A 681 20.65 -26.23 5.98
CA HIS A 681 21.47 -27.02 6.90
C HIS A 681 22.56 -26.15 7.47
N THR A 682 22.64 -26.11 8.79
CA THR A 682 23.60 -25.30 9.51
C THR A 682 24.71 -26.16 10.10
N VAL A 683 25.96 -25.82 9.78
CA VAL A 683 27.15 -26.37 10.43
C VAL A 683 27.79 -25.27 11.26
N LYS A 684 28.05 -25.55 12.54
CA LYS A 684 28.68 -24.59 13.46
C LYS A 684 30.06 -25.10 13.86
N LEU A 685 31.05 -24.23 13.82
CA LEU A 685 32.42 -24.52 14.25
C LEU A 685 32.91 -23.38 15.15
N GLY A 686 33.46 -23.68 16.32
CA GLY A 686 34.14 -22.67 17.12
C GLY A 686 35.54 -22.42 16.59
N VAL A 687 35.96 -21.17 16.39
CA VAL A 687 37.36 -20.85 16.08
C VAL A 687 37.93 -19.96 17.17
N THR A 688 38.95 -20.47 17.86
CA THR A 688 39.71 -19.69 18.83
C THR A 688 40.96 -19.16 18.14
N VAL A 689 41.13 -17.84 18.09
CA VAL A 689 42.34 -17.24 17.51
C VAL A 689 43.37 -17.05 18.61
N THR A 690 44.56 -17.63 18.44
CA THR A 690 45.70 -17.38 19.32
C THR A 690 46.63 -16.34 18.67
N ASN A 691 47.12 -15.41 19.48
CA ASN A 691 48.20 -14.52 19.07
C ASN A 691 49.48 -15.03 19.76
N PRO A 692 50.48 -15.52 19.01
CA PRO A 692 51.71 -16.03 19.61
C PRO A 692 52.67 -14.92 20.12
N GLN A 693 52.29 -13.64 20.06
CA GLN A 693 53.04 -12.52 20.68
C GLN A 693 52.54 -12.14 22.08
#